data_AF-A0A1A2J5H6-F1
#
_entry.id   AF-A0A1A2J5H6-F1
#
_cell.length_a   1.000
_cell.length_b   1.000
_cell.length_c   1.000
_cell.angle_alpha   90.00
_cell.angle_beta   90.00
_cell.angle_gamma   90.00
#
_symmetry.space_group_name_H-M   'P 1'
#
loop_
_entity.id
_entity.type
_entity.pdbx_description
1 polymer ?
#
loop_
_entity_poly.entity_id
_entity_poly.type
_entity_poly.pdbx_seq_one_letter_code
_entity_poly.pdbx_strand_id
1 'polypeptide(L)'
;MTQSFVPAARRQPPTVATGDLVVEAPPEPPSPATAGLLFRLLPAVLAVAGCGVVAATLALGSGGSRTPIFLAFPIMMLASTVMTAVSARARQRGGGIDADRLRYLGYLSRLRVTATETAAAQCYSLTWAHPDPDTLWTLIGGPRMWERRATDADFCRVRIGVGAQPLATRLVAPPTAEPADPVTAAALDRFMRAHSTVIAPITAALRESPCVRLEGDTSATRGLLRAMICQLAVLHPPDQLRIVAAIPDRGHRHWEWLKWLPHNQHPIAADEAGQARLMYRSVAEARAAVGEIRCEHTVVIAEVDETIDKITGATVVQLGGGRDDAPVTISRSGETQTVPHPDRMSTLEALVCARRLAMYRADAASRRAATDWAALVGIGDMTLFDPIPLWRSRDRLRIPIGVSADGTPVELDIKEAAENGMGPHGLCVGATGSGKSELLRTIALGMMARNSPAVLNLLLIDFKGGATFLDFASAPHVAAVITNLADEAPLVARMRDALAGEMNRRQQLLRAAGCVSAAAYGRGRPAGATSPALPTLFIIVDEFSELLSQHPDFADMFMAIGRLGRSLGMHLLLASQRLDEGRLRGLDAHLSYRICLKTLSANESRAVLGTLDAHELPNTPGAGYLRTSGGDLIRFSAAYVSGPAPSRAPAVVSVGNPAVRRFESWTVGAITRPGGTSAPSEPTTLRAVLDLLCGHGPPAHRVWLPPLDRAPSLHTLLLDAAPAPDALTVPVGIIDRPFEQLRTPLMVDLRGAAGNVAVIGAPQSGKSMALRTLITALAATHDPGQVQFYCMDFGGGSLTSTRAVPHVGAVAGRAEPRLVARMVAECESLIQLRENIFSDHGITSIAEYRTLRARCKAPHGDAFGDVFLVIDGWARLGQEFDELKASITAVATQGLSFGVHVVLSATRWAEIRPALRDQIGTRIELRLGDPADSELDRKAAQHVPRDKPGRGLCSDGSHMMIALPLAEIPPAESVAPPIAVLPRLVERDTVVERAGDRVLLGVEERRLAPVTCEFDQHAHLLVLGDKECGKTATLRTLCREIVRTKTSAQAHLAIVDFRRSLLGVVAPERLGGYAMSAGALSGLLPDLLDLLRRRMPPANASPAQLRAGGWRSGPEIFLVVDDYELVAGSGGNPLAPIAEFLPYAQDLGLHLVIARRSGGAERALFEPLLAGMRDLGCTTLMMNGCPREDGPFGSRRAARLPAGRGVLLTRSGDEQLVQVAWSAP
;
A
#
# COMPACT_ATOMS: atom_id res chain seq x y z
N MET A 1 -35.74 -0.80 -40.41
CA MET A 1 -34.44 -0.89 -39.71
C MET A 1 -34.12 0.50 -39.18
N THR A 2 -33.85 0.64 -37.89
CA THR A 2 -33.50 1.93 -37.26
C THR A 2 -32.00 2.18 -37.46
N GLN A 3 -31.63 3.36 -37.95
CA GLN A 3 -30.27 3.80 -38.20
C GLN A 3 -29.71 4.55 -36.98
N SER A 4 -28.48 4.24 -36.59
CA SER A 4 -27.74 5.04 -35.63
C SER A 4 -27.41 6.42 -36.21
N PHE A 5 -27.65 7.48 -35.44
CA PHE A 5 -27.37 8.85 -35.87
C PHE A 5 -26.48 9.58 -34.85
N VAL A 6 -25.35 10.11 -35.33
CA VAL A 6 -24.44 10.97 -34.58
C VAL A 6 -24.70 12.41 -35.00
N PRO A 7 -25.14 13.31 -34.09
CA PRO A 7 -25.37 14.69 -34.46
C PRO A 7 -24.06 15.39 -34.87
N ALA A 8 -24.10 16.12 -35.97
CA ALA A 8 -22.96 16.90 -36.46
C ALA A 8 -22.60 18.05 -35.50
N ALA A 9 -21.41 18.62 -35.66
CA ALA A 9 -21.03 19.84 -34.95
C ALA A 9 -22.00 20.97 -35.28
N ARG A 10 -22.52 21.62 -34.23
CA ARG A 10 -23.54 22.67 -34.35
C ARG A 10 -23.01 23.85 -35.19
N ARG A 11 -23.76 24.25 -36.21
CA ARG A 11 -23.48 25.48 -36.96
C ARG A 11 -24.10 26.67 -36.24
N GLN A 12 -23.30 27.71 -36.04
CA GLN A 12 -23.83 28.93 -35.41
C GLN A 12 -24.83 29.63 -36.34
N PRO A 13 -25.88 30.24 -35.79
CA PRO A 13 -26.80 31.04 -36.58
C PRO A 13 -26.05 32.24 -37.20
N PRO A 14 -26.52 32.74 -38.36
CA PRO A 14 -26.00 33.96 -38.97
C PRO A 14 -26.01 35.14 -37.98
N THR A 15 -24.91 35.90 -37.93
CA THR A 15 -24.78 37.04 -37.04
C THR A 15 -25.64 38.21 -37.49
N VAL A 16 -26.21 38.94 -36.52
CA VAL A 16 -27.06 40.12 -36.74
C VAL A 16 -26.46 41.29 -35.99
N ALA A 17 -26.47 42.49 -36.56
CA ALA A 17 -26.01 43.68 -35.88
C ALA A 17 -26.95 44.07 -34.72
N THR A 18 -26.40 44.26 -33.51
CA THR A 18 -27.16 44.55 -32.28
C THR A 18 -26.81 45.90 -31.64
N GLY A 19 -26.03 46.76 -32.31
CA GLY A 19 -25.66 48.07 -31.79
C GLY A 19 -26.83 49.06 -31.80
N ASP A 20 -26.82 50.03 -30.89
CA ASP A 20 -27.80 51.12 -30.91
C ASP A 20 -27.52 52.06 -32.10
N LEU A 21 -28.56 52.36 -32.87
CA LEU A 21 -28.50 53.29 -33.99
C LEU A 21 -29.21 54.58 -33.58
N VAL A 22 -28.41 55.58 -33.21
CA VAL A 22 -28.90 56.91 -32.82
C VAL A 22 -29.34 57.67 -34.06
N VAL A 23 -30.62 58.03 -34.13
CA VAL A 23 -31.17 58.81 -35.24
C VAL A 23 -30.99 60.31 -34.93
N GLU A 24 -30.42 61.06 -35.87
CA GLU A 24 -30.18 62.49 -35.72
C GLU A 24 -31.49 63.28 -35.55
N ALA A 25 -31.45 64.33 -34.72
CA ALA A 25 -32.57 65.25 -34.54
C ALA A 25 -32.95 65.94 -35.87
N PRO A 26 -34.24 66.18 -36.14
CA PRO A 26 -34.65 66.97 -37.29
C PRO A 26 -34.05 68.39 -37.22
N PRO A 27 -33.75 69.02 -38.37
CA PRO A 27 -33.19 70.36 -38.39
C PRO A 27 -34.14 71.38 -37.74
N GLU A 28 -33.56 72.30 -36.96
CA GLU A 28 -34.30 73.40 -36.33
C GLU A 28 -34.88 74.34 -37.40
N PRO A 29 -36.12 74.84 -37.23
CA PRO A 29 -36.66 75.87 -38.11
C PRO A 29 -35.85 77.16 -37.90
N PRO A 30 -35.61 77.95 -38.96
CA PRO A 30 -34.88 79.21 -38.81
C PRO A 30 -35.63 80.11 -37.82
N SER A 31 -34.91 80.60 -36.82
CA SER A 31 -35.41 81.65 -35.94
C SER A 31 -35.84 82.85 -36.78
N PRO A 32 -36.99 83.49 -36.50
CA PRO A 32 -37.37 84.71 -37.21
C PRO A 32 -36.28 85.73 -36.93
N ALA A 33 -35.46 86.02 -37.94
CA ALA A 33 -34.51 87.11 -37.86
C ALA A 33 -35.32 88.38 -37.54
N THR A 34 -35.22 88.87 -36.30
CA THR A 34 -35.53 90.26 -35.94
C THR A 34 -34.51 91.15 -36.63
N ALA A 35 -34.61 91.25 -37.95
CA ALA A 35 -33.94 92.25 -38.74
C ALA A 35 -34.61 93.58 -38.40
N GLY A 36 -33.95 94.37 -37.55
CA GLY A 36 -34.42 95.67 -37.11
C GLY A 36 -34.96 96.50 -38.28
N LEU A 37 -36.17 97.01 -38.11
CA LEU A 37 -36.88 97.87 -39.07
C LEU A 37 -36.00 99.03 -39.59
N LEU A 38 -35.03 99.46 -38.76
CA LEU A 38 -34.05 100.50 -39.09
C LEU A 38 -33.20 100.17 -40.34
N PHE A 39 -32.79 98.92 -40.53
CA PHE A 39 -31.93 98.54 -41.68
C PHE A 39 -32.71 98.34 -42.99
N ARG A 40 -34.05 98.18 -42.94
CA ARG A 40 -34.91 98.07 -44.13
C ARG A 40 -35.42 99.42 -44.64
N LEU A 41 -35.46 100.45 -43.79
CA LEU A 41 -35.93 101.79 -44.17
C LEU A 41 -34.81 102.75 -44.64
N LEU A 42 -33.54 102.47 -44.30
CA LEU A 42 -32.41 103.31 -44.67
C LEU A 42 -32.27 103.58 -46.20
N PRO A 43 -32.49 102.59 -47.10
CA PRO A 43 -32.43 102.84 -48.55
C PRO A 43 -33.62 103.65 -49.07
N ALA A 44 -34.82 103.48 -48.48
CA ALA A 44 -36.02 104.21 -48.87
C ALA A 44 -35.97 105.68 -48.40
N VAL A 45 -35.44 105.93 -47.20
CA VAL A 45 -35.25 107.29 -46.66
C VAL A 45 -34.20 108.06 -47.47
N LEU A 46 -33.07 107.42 -47.86
CA LEU A 46 -32.09 108.06 -48.74
C LEU A 46 -32.62 108.30 -50.16
N ALA A 47 -33.45 107.40 -50.70
CA ALA A 47 -34.06 107.57 -52.02
C ALA A 47 -35.09 108.70 -52.04
N VAL A 48 -35.89 108.87 -50.97
CA VAL A 48 -36.84 109.97 -50.81
C VAL A 48 -36.12 111.30 -50.58
N ALA A 49 -35.04 111.33 -49.78
CA ALA A 49 -34.21 112.53 -49.61
C ALA A 49 -33.52 112.95 -50.93
N GLY A 50 -33.02 111.99 -51.72
CA GLY A 50 -32.44 112.23 -53.04
C GLY A 50 -33.46 112.74 -54.06
N CYS A 51 -34.67 112.18 -54.07
CA CYS A 51 -35.77 112.66 -54.92
C CYS A 51 -36.29 114.05 -54.49
N GLY A 52 -36.26 114.36 -53.19
CA GLY A 52 -36.61 115.69 -52.65
C GLY A 52 -35.65 116.80 -53.09
N VAL A 53 -34.35 116.51 -53.18
CA VAL A 53 -33.34 117.48 -53.68
C VAL A 53 -33.49 117.71 -55.20
N VAL A 54 -33.87 116.70 -55.97
CA VAL A 54 -34.16 116.83 -57.41
C VAL A 54 -35.48 117.57 -57.67
N ALA A 55 -36.51 117.36 -56.85
CA ALA A 55 -37.77 118.11 -56.96
C ALA A 55 -37.63 119.58 -56.53
N ALA A 56 -36.85 119.87 -55.47
CA ALA A 56 -36.60 121.24 -55.00
C ALA A 56 -35.78 122.09 -56.00
N THR A 57 -34.86 121.47 -56.74
CA THR A 57 -34.09 122.15 -57.80
C THR A 57 -34.89 122.38 -59.10
N LEU A 58 -36.05 121.72 -59.26
CA LEU A 58 -36.94 121.88 -60.41
C LEU A 58 -38.19 122.75 -60.11
N ALA A 59 -38.60 122.87 -58.84
CA ALA A 59 -39.78 123.65 -58.44
C ALA A 59 -39.50 125.13 -58.09
N LEU A 60 -38.26 125.50 -57.78
CA LEU A 60 -37.85 126.90 -57.66
C LEU A 60 -37.31 127.38 -59.01
N GLY A 61 -38.23 127.85 -59.87
CA GLY A 61 -37.89 128.49 -61.13
C GLY A 61 -37.37 129.91 -60.92
N SER A 62 -36.06 130.11 -61.08
CA SER A 62 -35.47 131.36 -61.57
C SER A 62 -34.06 131.06 -62.11
N GLY A 63 -33.73 131.66 -63.25
CA GLY A 63 -32.72 131.17 -64.19
C GLY A 63 -31.26 131.35 -63.78
N GLY A 64 -30.41 130.43 -64.25
CA GLY A 64 -28.94 130.54 -64.19
C GLY A 64 -28.23 129.19 -64.28
N SER A 65 -27.61 128.91 -65.44
CA SER A 65 -26.61 127.86 -65.76
C SER A 65 -26.55 126.57 -64.91
N ARG A 66 -27.04 125.48 -65.49
CA ARG A 66 -26.87 124.08 -65.04
C ARG A 66 -25.46 123.55 -65.36
N THR A 67 -24.61 123.34 -64.37
CA THR A 67 -23.36 122.57 -64.52
C THR A 67 -23.60 121.07 -64.28
N PRO A 68 -23.13 120.16 -65.17
CA PRO A 68 -23.52 118.74 -65.17
C PRO A 68 -22.95 117.87 -64.03
N ILE A 69 -22.16 118.43 -63.12
CA ILE A 69 -21.53 117.68 -62.01
C ILE A 69 -22.50 117.33 -60.88
N PHE A 70 -23.56 118.11 -60.65
CA PHE A 70 -24.54 117.85 -59.59
C PHE A 70 -25.48 116.66 -59.88
N LEU A 71 -25.50 116.14 -61.12
CA LEU A 71 -26.34 114.99 -61.52
C LEU A 71 -25.63 113.63 -61.34
N ALA A 72 -24.31 113.60 -61.25
CA ALA A 72 -23.55 112.34 -61.20
C ALA A 72 -23.48 111.71 -59.79
N PHE A 73 -23.54 112.52 -58.73
CA PHE A 73 -23.43 112.07 -57.33
C PHE A 73 -24.54 111.09 -56.88
N PRO A 74 -25.84 111.29 -57.21
CA PRO A 74 -26.88 110.31 -56.86
C PRO A 74 -26.75 108.97 -57.61
N ILE A 75 -26.23 108.97 -58.84
CA ILE A 75 -26.07 107.74 -59.65
C ILE A 75 -24.96 106.85 -59.07
N MET A 76 -23.88 107.45 -58.57
CA MET A 76 -22.75 106.69 -57.99
C MET A 76 -23.09 106.08 -56.61
N MET A 77 -23.89 106.77 -55.78
CA MET A 77 -24.44 106.20 -54.54
C MET A 77 -25.40 105.03 -54.80
N LEU A 78 -26.19 105.10 -55.88
CA LEU A 78 -27.09 104.03 -56.30
C LEU A 78 -26.32 102.81 -56.80
N ALA A 79 -25.22 103.01 -57.52
CA ALA A 79 -24.35 101.92 -57.98
C ALA A 79 -23.65 101.19 -56.81
N SER A 80 -23.20 101.92 -55.79
CA SER A 80 -22.58 101.34 -54.60
C SER A 80 -23.58 100.51 -53.76
N THR A 81 -24.79 101.02 -53.56
CA THR A 81 -25.86 100.28 -52.84
C THR A 81 -26.35 99.04 -53.58
N VAL A 82 -26.40 99.07 -54.92
CA VAL A 82 -26.71 97.88 -55.73
C VAL A 82 -25.63 96.81 -55.61
N MET A 83 -24.34 97.18 -55.55
CA MET A 83 -23.24 96.22 -55.43
C MET A 83 -23.22 95.53 -54.05
N THR A 84 -23.51 96.27 -52.97
CA THR A 84 -23.65 95.70 -51.61
C THR A 84 -24.93 94.86 -51.47
N ALA A 85 -26.02 95.24 -52.15
CA ALA A 85 -27.25 94.44 -52.19
C ALA A 85 -27.07 93.12 -52.97
N VAL A 86 -26.31 93.12 -54.07
CA VAL A 86 -26.06 91.90 -54.87
C VAL A 86 -25.11 90.94 -54.15
N SER A 87 -24.10 91.44 -53.43
CA SER A 87 -23.19 90.60 -52.62
C SER A 87 -23.86 90.04 -51.36
N ALA A 88 -24.78 90.76 -50.71
CA ALA A 88 -25.62 90.22 -49.65
C ALA A 88 -26.63 89.18 -50.16
N ARG A 89 -27.17 89.36 -51.38
CA ARG A 89 -28.12 88.41 -52.01
C ARG A 89 -27.46 87.12 -52.50
N ALA A 90 -26.16 87.14 -52.80
CA ALA A 90 -25.39 85.95 -53.19
C ALA A 90 -25.04 85.05 -52.00
N ARG A 91 -24.78 85.63 -50.81
CA ARG A 91 -24.53 84.85 -49.57
C ARG A 91 -25.80 84.27 -48.93
N GLN A 92 -26.99 84.76 -49.28
CA GLN A 92 -28.29 84.29 -48.78
C GLN A 92 -28.98 83.22 -49.66
N ARG A 93 -28.36 82.82 -50.78
CA ARG A 93 -28.94 81.83 -51.73
C ARG A 93 -28.41 80.39 -51.58
N GLY A 94 -27.57 80.11 -50.59
CA GLY A 94 -27.12 78.75 -50.27
C GLY A 94 -27.55 78.32 -48.87
N GLY A 95 -28.64 77.56 -48.78
CA GLY A 95 -29.12 76.95 -47.53
C GLY A 95 -30.51 77.42 -47.11
N GLY A 96 -31.54 77.06 -47.87
CA GLY A 96 -32.94 77.22 -47.47
C GLY A 96 -33.47 75.94 -46.81
N ILE A 97 -34.54 76.07 -46.01
CA ILE A 97 -35.25 74.99 -45.30
C ILE A 97 -35.47 73.76 -46.20
N ASP A 98 -35.79 73.95 -47.49
CA ASP A 98 -36.04 72.84 -48.41
C ASP A 98 -34.78 72.01 -48.74
N ALA A 99 -33.59 72.60 -48.74
CA ALA A 99 -32.34 71.87 -48.93
C ALA A 99 -31.98 71.03 -47.69
N ASP A 100 -32.27 71.54 -46.49
CA ASP A 100 -32.06 70.81 -45.25
C ASP A 100 -33.11 69.71 -45.05
N ARG A 101 -34.36 69.94 -45.46
CA ARG A 101 -35.41 68.90 -45.57
C ARG A 101 -35.00 67.78 -46.51
N LEU A 102 -34.55 68.10 -47.72
CA LEU A 102 -34.10 67.09 -48.70
C LEU A 102 -32.90 66.29 -48.19
N ARG A 103 -31.95 66.95 -47.51
CA ARG A 103 -30.79 66.28 -46.90
C ARG A 103 -31.20 65.31 -45.79
N TYR A 104 -32.12 65.74 -44.91
CA TYR A 104 -32.61 64.93 -43.80
C TYR A 104 -33.48 63.75 -44.28
N LEU A 105 -34.36 63.97 -45.27
CA LEU A 105 -35.12 62.88 -45.90
C LEU A 105 -34.20 61.89 -46.64
N GLY A 106 -33.12 62.39 -47.28
CA GLY A 106 -32.08 61.55 -47.87
C GLY A 106 -31.29 60.74 -46.84
N TYR A 107 -31.04 61.31 -45.65
CA TYR A 107 -30.46 60.61 -44.50
C TYR A 107 -31.38 59.50 -43.99
N LEU A 108 -32.67 59.78 -43.74
CA LEU A 108 -33.66 58.76 -43.35
C LEU A 108 -33.80 57.65 -44.40
N SER A 109 -33.67 57.98 -45.70
CA SER A 109 -33.71 56.98 -46.77
C SER A 109 -32.51 56.02 -46.74
N ARG A 110 -31.30 56.51 -46.44
CA ARG A 110 -30.11 55.65 -46.25
C ARG A 110 -30.25 54.79 -44.99
N LEU A 111 -30.69 55.39 -43.89
CA LEU A 111 -31.00 54.70 -42.64
C LEU A 111 -32.03 53.60 -42.82
N ARG A 112 -33.03 53.82 -43.68
CA ARG A 112 -34.03 52.81 -44.04
C ARG A 112 -33.41 51.57 -44.66
N VAL A 113 -32.46 51.73 -45.59
CA VAL A 113 -31.77 50.58 -46.22
C VAL A 113 -31.10 49.74 -45.14
N THR A 114 -30.32 50.37 -44.26
CA THR A 114 -29.65 49.68 -43.14
C THR A 114 -30.65 49.00 -42.20
N ALA A 115 -31.74 49.68 -41.81
CA ALA A 115 -32.76 49.10 -40.95
C ALA A 115 -33.46 47.90 -41.62
N THR A 116 -33.73 47.96 -42.92
CA THR A 116 -34.33 46.85 -43.68
C THR A 116 -33.38 45.67 -43.88
N GLU A 117 -32.08 45.92 -44.10
CA GLU A 117 -31.06 44.88 -44.18
C GLU A 117 -30.89 44.16 -42.83
N THR A 118 -30.82 44.93 -41.73
CA THR A 118 -30.81 44.38 -40.38
C THR A 118 -32.08 43.58 -40.09
N ALA A 119 -33.25 44.07 -40.48
CA ALA A 119 -34.52 43.34 -40.30
C ALA A 119 -34.53 42.02 -41.08
N ALA A 120 -34.05 42.01 -42.33
CA ALA A 120 -33.93 40.80 -43.14
C ALA A 120 -32.93 39.79 -42.53
N ALA A 121 -31.77 40.28 -42.07
CA ALA A 121 -30.77 39.45 -41.39
C ALA A 121 -31.30 38.87 -40.07
N GLN A 122 -32.05 39.68 -39.29
CA GLN A 122 -32.71 39.24 -38.06
C GLN A 122 -33.76 38.16 -38.34
N CYS A 123 -34.64 38.37 -39.33
CA CYS A 123 -35.62 37.36 -39.74
C CYS A 123 -34.95 36.08 -40.21
N TYR A 124 -33.91 36.17 -41.02
CA TYR A 124 -33.17 35.00 -41.50
C TYR A 124 -32.49 34.24 -40.35
N SER A 125 -31.82 34.95 -39.44
CA SER A 125 -31.16 34.35 -38.27
C SER A 125 -32.16 33.69 -37.32
N LEU A 126 -33.29 34.36 -37.03
CA LEU A 126 -34.35 33.82 -36.19
C LEU A 126 -35.08 32.64 -36.84
N THR A 127 -35.33 32.67 -38.15
CA THR A 127 -35.94 31.55 -38.89
C THR A 127 -34.96 30.38 -39.02
N TRP A 128 -33.67 30.65 -39.16
CA TRP A 128 -32.64 29.62 -39.09
C TRP A 128 -32.66 28.94 -37.73
N ALA A 129 -32.59 29.71 -36.63
CA ALA A 129 -32.58 29.18 -35.28
C ALA A 129 -33.90 28.48 -34.92
N HIS A 130 -35.03 29.03 -35.36
CA HIS A 130 -36.39 28.55 -35.09
C HIS A 130 -37.15 28.32 -36.42
N PRO A 131 -36.87 27.19 -37.10
CA PRO A 131 -37.47 26.86 -38.39
C PRO A 131 -38.99 26.83 -38.35
N ASP A 132 -39.59 27.07 -39.52
CA ASP A 132 -41.01 26.94 -39.70
C ASP A 132 -41.46 25.47 -39.48
N PRO A 133 -42.55 25.21 -38.73
CA PRO A 133 -43.05 23.85 -38.49
C PRO A 133 -43.18 23.00 -39.76
N ASP A 134 -43.59 23.60 -40.87
CA ASP A 134 -43.79 22.91 -42.16
C ASP A 134 -42.48 22.47 -42.82
N THR A 135 -41.34 23.00 -42.34
CA THR A 135 -40.00 22.66 -42.85
C THR A 135 -39.26 21.66 -41.96
N LEU A 136 -39.76 21.35 -40.76
CA LEU A 136 -39.07 20.49 -39.78
C LEU A 136 -38.71 19.10 -40.34
N TRP A 137 -39.58 18.54 -41.19
CA TRP A 137 -39.36 17.23 -41.79
C TRP A 137 -38.14 17.17 -42.72
N THR A 138 -37.71 18.31 -43.26
CA THR A 138 -36.52 18.44 -44.13
C THR A 138 -35.21 18.37 -43.35
N LEU A 139 -35.25 18.68 -42.05
CA LEU A 139 -34.07 18.66 -41.18
C LEU A 139 -33.74 17.25 -40.68
N ILE A 140 -34.73 16.35 -40.65
CA ILE A 140 -34.61 14.98 -40.17
C ILE A 140 -33.66 14.19 -41.08
N GLY A 141 -32.62 13.59 -40.49
CA GLY A 141 -31.54 12.90 -41.22
C GLY A 141 -30.45 13.84 -41.76
N GLY A 142 -30.65 15.15 -41.70
CA GLY A 142 -29.67 16.16 -42.08
C GLY A 142 -28.77 16.59 -40.90
N PRO A 143 -27.76 17.44 -41.14
CA PRO A 143 -26.77 17.85 -40.14
C PRO A 143 -27.35 18.68 -38.98
N ARG A 144 -28.58 19.19 -39.13
CA ARG A 144 -29.27 20.01 -38.13
C ARG A 144 -30.22 19.21 -37.22
N MET A 145 -30.40 17.91 -37.49
CA MET A 145 -31.13 17.03 -36.59
C MET A 145 -30.35 16.87 -35.28
N TRP A 146 -31.02 17.10 -34.16
CA TRP A 146 -30.45 16.97 -32.80
C TRP A 146 -29.21 17.84 -32.54
N GLU A 147 -29.15 19.02 -33.17
CA GLU A 147 -28.01 19.95 -33.08
C GLU A 147 -27.89 20.67 -31.72
N ARG A 148 -28.97 20.76 -30.92
CA ARG A 148 -29.01 21.50 -29.64
C ARG A 148 -28.68 20.61 -28.44
N ARG A 149 -27.83 21.11 -27.54
CA ARG A 149 -27.36 20.43 -26.33
C ARG A 149 -27.87 21.11 -25.05
N ALA A 150 -27.94 20.37 -23.95
CA ALA A 150 -28.42 20.88 -22.65
C ALA A 150 -27.65 22.10 -22.10
N THR A 151 -26.40 22.29 -22.53
CA THR A 151 -25.54 23.43 -22.21
C THR A 151 -25.84 24.67 -23.03
N ASP A 152 -26.58 24.55 -24.13
CA ASP A 152 -26.84 25.65 -25.04
C ASP A 152 -27.94 26.56 -24.48
N ALA A 153 -27.78 27.88 -24.65
CA ALA A 153 -28.73 28.86 -24.13
C ALA A 153 -30.14 28.76 -24.76
N ASP A 154 -30.26 28.18 -25.94
CA ASP A 154 -31.53 27.97 -26.65
C ASP A 154 -32.09 26.53 -26.49
N PHE A 155 -31.53 25.75 -25.58
CA PHE A 155 -32.07 24.44 -25.21
C PHE A 155 -33.50 24.59 -24.66
N CYS A 156 -34.45 23.80 -25.17
CA CYS A 156 -35.88 23.91 -24.85
C CYS A 156 -36.51 25.29 -25.17
N ARG A 157 -35.94 26.07 -26.10
CA ARG A 157 -36.54 27.30 -26.63
C ARG A 157 -37.29 27.02 -27.94
N VAL A 158 -38.61 27.13 -27.92
CA VAL A 158 -39.50 26.61 -28.98
C VAL A 158 -40.22 27.75 -29.68
N ARG A 159 -40.43 27.68 -30.99
CA ARG A 159 -41.24 28.63 -31.75
C ARG A 159 -42.71 28.40 -31.43
N ILE A 160 -43.47 29.47 -31.27
CA ILE A 160 -44.91 29.40 -30.99
C ILE A 160 -45.77 30.10 -32.05
N GLY A 161 -45.14 30.83 -32.96
CA GLY A 161 -45.84 31.62 -33.96
C GLY A 161 -44.97 32.73 -34.52
N VAL A 162 -45.59 33.61 -35.29
CA VAL A 162 -44.96 34.78 -35.90
C VAL A 162 -45.65 36.05 -35.39
N GLY A 163 -44.87 37.08 -35.10
CA GLY A 163 -45.43 38.39 -34.74
C GLY A 163 -44.36 39.47 -34.59
N ALA A 164 -44.78 40.66 -34.16
CA ALA A 164 -43.92 41.81 -34.06
C ALA A 164 -42.88 41.66 -32.94
N GLN A 165 -41.61 41.82 -33.28
CA GLN A 165 -40.48 41.91 -32.36
C GLN A 165 -39.71 43.20 -32.56
N PRO A 166 -39.03 43.73 -31.53
CA PRO A 166 -38.11 44.85 -31.69
C PRO A 166 -37.00 44.52 -32.71
N LEU A 167 -36.60 45.52 -33.50
CA LEU A 167 -35.42 45.41 -34.37
C LEU A 167 -34.17 45.19 -33.49
N ALA A 168 -33.29 44.26 -33.88
CA ALA A 168 -32.09 43.89 -33.14
C ALA A 168 -31.14 45.06 -32.91
N THR A 169 -31.05 45.96 -33.90
CA THR A 169 -30.43 47.28 -33.77
C THR A 169 -31.50 48.25 -33.25
N ARG A 170 -31.39 48.66 -31.99
CA ARG A 170 -32.36 49.59 -31.39
C ARG A 170 -32.26 50.95 -32.06
N LEU A 171 -33.35 51.42 -32.65
CA LEU A 171 -33.45 52.80 -33.13
C LEU A 171 -33.67 53.72 -31.92
N VAL A 172 -32.68 54.56 -31.61
CA VAL A 172 -32.76 55.50 -30.49
C VAL A 172 -33.27 56.84 -31.02
N ALA A 173 -34.45 57.24 -30.56
CA ALA A 173 -35.00 58.55 -30.87
C ALA A 173 -34.15 59.66 -30.23
N PRO A 174 -33.90 60.77 -30.95
CA PRO A 174 -33.21 61.92 -30.38
C PRO A 174 -34.06 62.56 -29.26
N PRO A 175 -33.44 63.20 -28.24
CA PRO A 175 -34.18 63.95 -27.22
C PRO A 175 -34.99 65.06 -27.90
N THR A 176 -36.26 65.19 -27.53
CA THR A 176 -37.18 66.19 -28.09
C THR A 176 -36.70 67.61 -27.79
N ALA A 177 -36.15 68.30 -28.79
CA ALA A 177 -35.92 69.74 -28.76
C ALA A 177 -37.03 70.42 -29.58
N GLU A 178 -37.89 71.18 -28.92
CA GLU A 178 -38.80 72.11 -29.60
C GLU A 178 -38.11 73.47 -29.76
N PRO A 179 -38.25 74.16 -30.90
CA PRO A 179 -39.08 73.84 -32.07
C PRO A 179 -38.35 73.01 -33.15
N ALA A 180 -39.07 72.07 -33.80
CA ALA A 180 -38.59 71.26 -34.93
C ALA A 180 -39.46 71.46 -36.20
N ASP A 181 -38.90 71.27 -37.40
CA ASP A 181 -39.67 71.35 -38.65
C ASP A 181 -40.74 70.22 -38.73
N PRO A 182 -42.04 70.53 -38.98
CA PRO A 182 -43.11 69.55 -38.90
C PRO A 182 -43.03 68.45 -39.98
N VAL A 183 -42.41 68.72 -41.13
CA VAL A 183 -42.29 67.74 -42.22
C VAL A 183 -41.22 66.69 -41.89
N THR A 184 -40.06 67.12 -41.42
CA THR A 184 -38.98 66.21 -41.01
C THR A 184 -39.31 65.48 -39.71
N ALA A 185 -39.99 66.14 -38.76
CA ALA A 185 -40.47 65.51 -37.53
C ALA A 185 -41.53 64.41 -37.82
N ALA A 186 -42.51 64.68 -38.70
CA ALA A 186 -43.49 63.66 -39.10
C ALA A 186 -42.85 62.50 -39.89
N ALA A 187 -41.83 62.81 -40.72
CA ALA A 187 -41.08 61.78 -41.44
C ALA A 187 -40.25 60.88 -40.50
N LEU A 188 -39.63 61.46 -39.47
CA LEU A 188 -38.90 60.74 -38.42
C LEU A 188 -39.85 59.83 -37.63
N ASP A 189 -41.00 60.35 -37.16
CA ASP A 189 -41.97 59.55 -36.41
C ASP A 189 -42.52 58.38 -37.23
N ARG A 190 -42.82 58.60 -38.52
CA ARG A 190 -43.22 57.54 -39.44
C ARG A 190 -42.10 56.51 -39.65
N PHE A 191 -40.85 56.95 -39.76
CA PHE A 191 -39.68 56.07 -39.88
C PHE A 191 -39.51 55.19 -38.64
N MET A 192 -39.56 55.79 -37.45
CA MET A 192 -39.45 55.08 -36.17
C MET A 192 -40.57 54.05 -36.01
N ARG A 193 -41.82 54.41 -36.31
CA ARG A 193 -42.95 53.46 -36.24
C ARG A 193 -42.84 52.31 -37.24
N ALA A 194 -42.39 52.57 -38.47
CA ALA A 194 -42.30 51.56 -39.52
C ALA A 194 -41.10 50.60 -39.38
N HIS A 195 -39.99 51.05 -38.78
CA HIS A 195 -38.73 50.31 -38.78
C HIS A 195 -38.20 49.92 -37.38
N SER A 196 -38.89 50.29 -36.30
CA SER A 196 -38.52 49.87 -34.93
C SER A 196 -38.89 48.42 -34.61
N THR A 197 -39.78 47.81 -35.40
CA THR A 197 -40.22 46.42 -35.21
C THR A 197 -40.13 45.64 -36.51
N VAL A 198 -39.95 44.33 -36.38
CA VAL A 198 -39.90 43.35 -37.46
C VAL A 198 -40.84 42.20 -37.16
N ILE A 199 -41.53 41.67 -38.17
CA ILE A 199 -42.35 40.48 -38.04
C ILE A 199 -41.44 39.25 -38.14
N ALA A 200 -41.24 38.54 -37.02
CA ALA A 200 -40.30 37.42 -36.91
C ALA A 200 -40.82 36.31 -35.98
N PRO A 201 -40.19 35.13 -35.96
CA PRO A 201 -40.56 34.02 -35.07
C PRO A 201 -40.57 34.42 -33.58
N ILE A 202 -41.70 34.21 -32.91
CA ILE A 202 -41.85 34.37 -31.46
C ILE A 202 -41.54 33.03 -30.78
N THR A 203 -40.82 33.07 -29.67
CA THR A 203 -40.36 31.87 -28.97
C THR A 203 -40.81 31.78 -27.52
N ALA A 204 -40.86 30.55 -27.02
CA ALA A 204 -41.14 30.17 -25.65
C ALA A 204 -39.91 29.49 -25.04
N ALA A 205 -39.36 30.06 -23.97
CA ALA A 205 -38.34 29.39 -23.17
C ALA A 205 -39.00 28.46 -22.16
N LEU A 206 -39.11 27.16 -22.51
CA LEU A 206 -39.80 26.19 -21.65
C LEU A 206 -39.02 25.86 -20.38
N ARG A 207 -37.69 26.00 -20.39
CA ARG A 207 -36.83 25.72 -19.22
C ARG A 207 -37.01 26.73 -18.09
N GLU A 208 -37.34 27.98 -18.43
CA GLU A 208 -37.46 29.09 -17.47
C GLU A 208 -38.81 29.09 -16.74
N SER A 209 -39.80 28.37 -17.26
CA SER A 209 -41.16 28.30 -16.71
C SER A 209 -41.50 26.86 -16.29
N PRO A 210 -41.82 26.60 -15.02
CA PRO A 210 -42.15 25.24 -14.57
C PRO A 210 -43.48 24.73 -15.16
N CYS A 211 -44.40 25.63 -15.50
CA CYS A 211 -45.68 25.33 -16.12
C CYS A 211 -46.00 26.37 -17.20
N VAL A 212 -46.43 25.89 -18.36
CA VAL A 212 -46.85 26.69 -19.51
C VAL A 212 -48.26 26.25 -19.89
N ARG A 213 -49.23 27.16 -19.81
CA ARG A 213 -50.62 26.87 -20.18
C ARG A 213 -50.94 27.46 -21.55
N LEU A 214 -51.61 26.67 -22.39
CA LEU A 214 -52.12 27.07 -23.70
C LEU A 214 -53.64 27.11 -23.63
N GLU A 215 -54.24 28.26 -23.88
CA GLU A 215 -55.70 28.46 -23.88
C GLU A 215 -56.15 29.06 -25.22
N GLY A 216 -57.40 28.82 -25.60
CA GLY A 216 -57.96 29.28 -26.88
C GLY A 216 -58.75 28.17 -27.59
N ASP A 217 -59.00 28.35 -28.88
CA ASP A 217 -59.64 27.32 -29.70
C ASP A 217 -58.94 25.96 -29.57
N THR A 218 -59.71 24.89 -29.34
CA THR A 218 -59.16 23.56 -29.02
C THR A 218 -58.38 22.97 -30.20
N SER A 219 -58.80 23.24 -31.43
CA SER A 219 -58.10 22.77 -32.63
C SER A 219 -56.77 23.51 -32.81
N ALA A 220 -56.78 24.82 -32.61
CA ALA A 220 -55.62 25.70 -32.71
C ALA A 220 -54.56 25.42 -31.63
N THR A 221 -54.96 25.28 -30.37
CA THR A 221 -54.05 24.98 -29.24
C THR A 221 -53.40 23.61 -29.36
N ARG A 222 -54.17 22.57 -29.74
CA ARG A 222 -53.62 21.24 -30.06
C ARG A 222 -52.68 21.30 -31.28
N GLY A 223 -53.00 22.10 -32.29
CA GLY A 223 -52.16 22.34 -33.46
C GLY A 223 -50.82 22.96 -33.11
N LEU A 224 -50.83 23.99 -32.27
CA LEU A 224 -49.65 24.65 -31.74
C LEU A 224 -48.78 23.69 -30.93
N LEU A 225 -49.39 22.93 -30.02
CA LEU A 225 -48.67 21.98 -29.20
C LEU A 225 -47.99 20.88 -30.04
N ARG A 226 -48.64 20.36 -31.09
CA ARG A 226 -48.00 19.42 -32.03
C ARG A 226 -46.77 20.02 -32.72
N ALA A 227 -46.85 21.28 -33.15
CA ALA A 227 -45.72 22.00 -33.74
C ALA A 227 -44.56 22.14 -32.73
N MET A 228 -44.87 22.50 -31.48
CA MET A 228 -43.88 22.59 -30.40
C MET A 228 -43.17 21.25 -30.13
N ILE A 229 -43.92 20.16 -30.05
CA ILE A 229 -43.39 18.81 -29.80
C ILE A 229 -42.46 18.37 -30.94
N CYS A 230 -42.90 18.56 -32.19
CA CYS A 230 -42.09 18.19 -33.34
C CYS A 230 -40.79 19.00 -33.40
N GLN A 231 -40.85 20.31 -33.11
CA GLN A 231 -39.65 21.14 -33.06
C GLN A 231 -38.68 20.68 -31.96
N LEU A 232 -39.20 20.36 -30.76
CA LEU A 232 -38.39 19.82 -29.67
C LEU A 232 -37.71 18.51 -30.06
N ALA A 233 -38.46 17.58 -30.65
CA ALA A 233 -37.96 16.26 -31.02
C ALA A 233 -36.97 16.28 -32.19
N VAL A 234 -37.11 17.21 -33.13
CA VAL A 234 -36.18 17.37 -34.27
C VAL A 234 -34.87 18.02 -33.85
N LEU A 235 -34.90 19.02 -32.96
CA LEU A 235 -33.72 19.83 -32.62
C LEU A 235 -32.91 19.30 -31.43
N HIS A 236 -33.49 18.46 -30.57
CA HIS A 236 -32.82 17.94 -29.37
C HIS A 236 -32.73 16.42 -29.42
N PRO A 237 -31.64 15.79 -28.95
CA PRO A 237 -31.53 14.34 -28.96
C PRO A 237 -32.34 13.69 -27.81
N PRO A 238 -32.89 12.48 -28.02
CA PRO A 238 -33.74 11.79 -27.04
C PRO A 238 -33.02 11.34 -25.76
N ASP A 239 -31.68 11.30 -25.72
CA ASP A 239 -30.91 11.05 -24.49
C ASP A 239 -30.87 12.25 -23.55
N GLN A 240 -31.01 13.48 -24.08
CA GLN A 240 -31.00 14.72 -23.30
C GLN A 240 -32.40 15.26 -23.03
N LEU A 241 -33.35 15.07 -23.95
CA LEU A 241 -34.73 15.55 -23.81
C LEU A 241 -35.71 14.39 -23.91
N ARG A 242 -36.58 14.23 -22.91
CA ARG A 242 -37.69 13.26 -22.94
C ARG A 242 -39.04 13.96 -22.99
N ILE A 243 -39.98 13.34 -23.70
CA ILE A 243 -41.35 13.85 -23.86
C ILE A 243 -42.31 12.83 -23.28
N VAL A 244 -42.93 13.21 -22.16
CA VAL A 244 -43.89 12.41 -21.41
C VAL A 244 -45.28 12.98 -21.65
N ALA A 245 -46.30 12.14 -21.85
CA ALA A 245 -47.67 12.60 -22.08
C ALA A 245 -48.62 12.06 -21.00
N ALA A 246 -49.42 12.94 -20.39
CA ALA A 246 -50.51 12.63 -19.48
C ALA A 246 -51.83 12.99 -20.18
N ILE A 247 -52.44 12.01 -20.84
CA ILE A 247 -53.59 12.21 -21.74
C ILE A 247 -54.73 11.25 -21.34
N PRO A 248 -55.92 11.74 -20.98
CA PRO A 248 -57.07 10.88 -20.70
C PRO A 248 -57.60 10.23 -21.99
N ASP A 249 -58.39 9.16 -21.86
CA ASP A 249 -58.86 8.35 -23.01
C ASP A 249 -59.57 9.18 -24.10
N ARG A 250 -60.28 10.25 -23.73
CA ARG A 250 -60.95 11.18 -24.66
C ARG A 250 -59.98 11.89 -25.63
N GLY A 251 -58.75 12.18 -25.18
CA GLY A 251 -57.72 12.88 -25.98
C GLY A 251 -56.81 11.92 -26.76
N HIS A 252 -56.83 10.63 -26.43
CA HIS A 252 -55.86 9.64 -26.93
C HIS A 252 -55.70 9.61 -28.45
N ARG A 253 -56.81 9.70 -29.21
CA ARG A 253 -56.78 9.65 -30.69
C ARG A 253 -55.97 10.79 -31.32
N HIS A 254 -55.88 11.95 -30.66
CA HIS A 254 -55.14 13.11 -31.18
C HIS A 254 -53.62 13.01 -30.93
N TRP A 255 -53.20 12.13 -30.02
CA TRP A 255 -51.81 11.97 -29.56
C TRP A 255 -51.20 10.59 -29.82
N GLU A 256 -51.94 9.67 -30.47
CA GLU A 256 -51.48 8.31 -30.80
C GLU A 256 -50.16 8.30 -31.59
N TRP A 257 -49.86 9.37 -32.33
CA TRP A 257 -48.63 9.53 -33.10
C TRP A 257 -47.35 9.63 -32.25
N LEU A 258 -47.46 10.01 -30.97
CA LEU A 258 -46.32 10.15 -30.06
C LEU A 258 -45.54 8.84 -29.88
N LYS A 259 -46.20 7.68 -30.01
CA LYS A 259 -45.59 6.35 -29.90
C LYS A 259 -44.42 6.11 -30.87
N TRP A 260 -44.37 6.88 -31.96
CA TRP A 260 -43.28 6.82 -32.94
C TRP A 260 -42.08 7.68 -32.57
N LEU A 261 -42.21 8.64 -31.66
CA LEU A 261 -41.10 9.50 -31.26
C LEU A 261 -40.09 8.74 -30.39
N PRO A 262 -38.78 8.78 -30.72
CA PRO A 262 -37.74 8.27 -29.84
C PRO A 262 -37.76 8.91 -28.44
N HIS A 263 -38.17 10.18 -28.36
CA HIS A 263 -38.27 10.95 -27.12
C HIS A 263 -39.40 10.49 -26.20
N ASN A 264 -40.38 9.76 -26.73
CA ASN A 264 -41.49 9.17 -25.98
C ASN A 264 -41.24 7.70 -25.60
N GLN A 265 -40.05 7.16 -25.85
CA GLN A 265 -39.67 5.81 -25.43
C GLN A 265 -38.97 5.84 -24.07
N HIS A 266 -39.30 4.89 -23.19
CA HIS A 266 -38.66 4.74 -21.88
C HIS A 266 -37.22 4.24 -22.05
N PRO A 267 -36.23 4.80 -21.33
CA PRO A 267 -34.82 4.47 -21.53
C PRO A 267 -34.47 3.00 -21.19
N ILE A 268 -35.08 2.45 -20.13
CA ILE A 268 -34.75 1.13 -19.57
C ILE A 268 -35.91 0.11 -19.51
N ALA A 269 -37.15 0.56 -19.68
CA ALA A 269 -38.32 -0.30 -19.49
C ALA A 269 -38.84 -0.74 -20.85
N ALA A 270 -39.17 -2.02 -20.97
CA ALA A 270 -39.72 -2.61 -22.18
C ALA A 270 -41.02 -3.35 -21.85
N ASP A 271 -42.00 -3.29 -22.74
CA ASP A 271 -43.23 -4.06 -22.71
C ASP A 271 -43.23 -5.12 -23.83
N GLU A 272 -44.32 -5.85 -24.02
CA GLU A 272 -44.41 -6.90 -25.05
C GLU A 272 -44.25 -6.37 -26.49
N ALA A 273 -44.35 -5.05 -26.69
CA ALA A 273 -44.22 -4.38 -27.99
C ALA A 273 -42.87 -3.67 -28.20
N GLY A 274 -41.91 -3.83 -27.28
CA GLY A 274 -40.58 -3.21 -27.34
C GLY A 274 -40.37 -2.19 -26.23
N GLN A 275 -39.67 -1.08 -26.48
CA GLN A 275 -39.49 -0.04 -25.46
C GLN A 275 -40.86 0.52 -25.02
N ALA A 276 -41.06 0.62 -23.71
CA ALA A 276 -42.31 1.11 -23.15
C ALA A 276 -42.51 2.58 -23.56
N ARG A 277 -43.74 2.94 -23.94
CA ARG A 277 -44.08 4.32 -24.32
C ARG A 277 -44.35 5.15 -23.05
N LEU A 278 -43.91 6.41 -23.04
CA LEU A 278 -44.09 7.37 -21.95
C LEU A 278 -45.44 8.09 -22.08
N MET A 279 -46.52 7.34 -22.27
CA MET A 279 -47.89 7.84 -22.30
C MET A 279 -48.67 7.27 -21.13
N TYR A 280 -49.25 8.15 -20.33
CA TYR A 280 -49.95 7.82 -19.09
C TYR A 280 -51.37 8.40 -19.09
N ARG A 281 -52.31 7.77 -18.37
CA ARG A 281 -53.72 8.18 -18.35
C ARG A 281 -53.98 9.33 -17.38
N SER A 282 -53.09 9.51 -16.40
CA SER A 282 -53.19 10.55 -15.38
C SER A 282 -51.86 11.29 -15.19
N VAL A 283 -51.95 12.51 -14.64
CA VAL A 283 -50.76 13.29 -14.26
C VAL A 283 -49.98 12.64 -13.12
N ALA A 284 -50.67 11.90 -12.23
CA ALA A 284 -50.04 11.18 -11.13
C ALA A 284 -49.11 10.07 -11.65
N GLU A 285 -49.56 9.28 -12.62
CA GLU A 285 -48.75 8.25 -13.28
C GLU A 285 -47.55 8.87 -14.03
N ALA A 286 -47.79 9.97 -14.76
CA ALA A 286 -46.71 10.68 -15.44
C ALA A 286 -45.68 11.24 -14.46
N ARG A 287 -46.10 11.78 -13.30
CA ARG A 287 -45.21 12.29 -12.25
C ARG A 287 -44.34 11.17 -11.67
N ALA A 288 -44.92 10.00 -11.40
CA ALA A 288 -44.18 8.85 -10.92
C ALA A 288 -43.11 8.41 -11.95
N ALA A 289 -43.47 8.35 -13.22
CA ALA A 289 -42.55 8.01 -14.29
C ALA A 289 -41.42 9.03 -14.47
N VAL A 290 -41.71 10.34 -14.37
CA VAL A 290 -40.69 11.40 -14.46
C VAL A 290 -39.62 11.23 -13.36
N GLY A 291 -40.01 10.84 -12.16
CA GLY A 291 -39.06 10.58 -11.06
C GLY A 291 -38.09 9.42 -11.34
N GLU A 292 -38.46 8.48 -12.22
CA GLU A 292 -37.64 7.31 -12.58
C GLU A 292 -36.73 7.57 -13.79
N ILE A 293 -37.01 8.60 -14.60
CA ILE A 293 -36.27 8.90 -15.83
C ILE A 293 -35.04 9.75 -15.52
N ARG A 294 -33.85 9.22 -15.80
CA ARG A 294 -32.60 9.98 -15.77
C ARG A 294 -32.31 10.60 -17.15
N CYS A 295 -32.64 11.88 -17.34
CA CYS A 295 -32.24 12.68 -18.50
C CYS A 295 -32.06 14.16 -18.11
N GLU A 296 -31.42 14.96 -18.96
CA GLU A 296 -31.11 16.38 -18.68
C GLU A 296 -32.36 17.24 -18.48
N HIS A 297 -33.42 17.01 -19.27
CA HIS A 297 -34.70 17.69 -19.10
C HIS A 297 -35.87 16.85 -19.58
N THR A 298 -37.00 16.94 -18.88
CA THR A 298 -38.25 16.28 -19.29
C THR A 298 -39.34 17.31 -19.57
N VAL A 299 -40.07 17.15 -20.68
CA VAL A 299 -41.26 17.93 -21.00
C VAL A 299 -42.48 17.03 -20.83
N VAL A 300 -43.38 17.42 -19.92
CA VAL A 300 -44.64 16.72 -19.66
C VAL A 300 -45.76 17.46 -20.38
N ILE A 301 -46.46 16.77 -21.27
CA ILE A 301 -47.61 17.30 -21.99
C ILE A 301 -48.87 16.82 -21.28
N ALA A 302 -49.77 17.72 -20.93
CA ALA A 302 -50.99 17.37 -20.21
C ALA A 302 -52.24 17.97 -20.86
N GLU A 303 -53.23 17.12 -21.14
CA GLU A 303 -54.57 17.51 -21.61
C GLU A 303 -55.61 17.09 -20.57
N VAL A 304 -55.56 17.75 -19.42
CA VAL A 304 -56.41 17.46 -18.25
C VAL A 304 -57.07 18.75 -17.75
N ASP A 305 -58.26 18.60 -17.16
CA ASP A 305 -59.05 19.74 -16.66
C ASP A 305 -58.55 20.28 -15.30
N GLU A 306 -57.60 19.58 -14.66
CA GLU A 306 -57.05 19.92 -13.35
C GLU A 306 -55.79 20.79 -13.44
N THR A 307 -55.59 21.70 -12.51
CA THR A 307 -54.35 22.47 -12.39
C THR A 307 -53.21 21.59 -11.86
N ILE A 308 -52.09 21.56 -12.58
CA ILE A 308 -50.95 20.68 -12.26
C ILE A 308 -49.89 21.45 -11.44
N ASP A 309 -49.58 20.94 -10.24
CA ASP A 309 -48.45 21.44 -9.45
C ASP A 309 -47.10 21.17 -10.13
N LYS A 310 -46.10 21.99 -9.79
CA LYS A 310 -44.72 21.87 -10.29
C LYS A 310 -44.18 20.44 -10.15
N ILE A 311 -43.64 19.89 -11.24
CA ILE A 311 -42.92 18.61 -11.25
C ILE A 311 -41.42 18.92 -11.25
N THR A 312 -40.69 18.46 -10.23
CA THR A 312 -39.24 18.68 -10.12
C THR A 312 -38.51 18.04 -11.30
N GLY A 313 -37.64 18.80 -11.98
CA GLY A 313 -36.86 18.32 -13.13
C GLY A 313 -37.65 18.22 -14.44
N ALA A 314 -38.89 18.72 -14.50
CA ALA A 314 -39.69 18.74 -15.71
C ALA A 314 -40.43 20.06 -15.92
N THR A 315 -40.67 20.41 -17.20
CA THR A 315 -41.59 21.49 -17.58
C THR A 315 -42.94 20.88 -17.97
N VAL A 316 -44.02 21.38 -17.39
CA VAL A 316 -45.39 20.97 -17.76
C VAL A 316 -45.96 21.92 -18.82
N VAL A 317 -46.40 21.39 -19.95
CA VAL A 317 -47.17 22.12 -20.97
C VAL A 317 -48.61 21.64 -20.94
N GLN A 318 -49.50 22.47 -20.42
CA GLN A 318 -50.91 22.14 -20.20
C GLN A 318 -51.81 22.77 -21.27
N LEU A 319 -52.69 21.97 -21.87
CA LEU A 319 -53.81 22.47 -22.67
C LEU A 319 -54.98 22.82 -21.75
N GLY A 320 -55.43 24.07 -21.78
CA GLY A 320 -56.66 24.53 -21.13
C GLY A 320 -57.84 24.54 -22.09
N GLY A 321 -59.06 24.39 -21.56
CA GLY A 321 -60.28 24.49 -22.35
C GLY A 321 -60.59 25.94 -22.72
N GLY A 322 -60.82 26.22 -24.00
CA GLY A 322 -61.29 27.51 -24.50
C GLY A 322 -62.57 27.38 -25.33
N ARG A 323 -63.23 28.51 -25.60
CA ARG A 323 -64.36 28.56 -26.55
C ARG A 323 -63.82 28.44 -27.98
N ASP A 324 -64.62 27.89 -28.89
CA ASP A 324 -64.31 27.91 -30.32
C ASP A 324 -64.07 29.35 -30.79
N ASP A 325 -63.10 29.54 -31.70
CA ASP A 325 -62.60 30.83 -32.20
C ASP A 325 -61.92 31.76 -31.17
N ALA A 326 -61.69 31.32 -29.92
CA ALA A 326 -60.90 32.10 -28.97
C ALA A 326 -59.43 32.22 -29.45
N PRO A 327 -58.82 33.42 -29.35
CA PRO A 327 -57.43 33.62 -29.75
C PRO A 327 -56.50 32.76 -28.88
N VAL A 328 -55.45 32.19 -29.48
CA VAL A 328 -54.51 31.35 -28.76
C VAL A 328 -53.66 32.22 -27.83
N THR A 329 -53.74 31.95 -26.54
CA THR A 329 -52.94 32.59 -25.50
C THR A 329 -51.99 31.58 -24.87
N ILE A 330 -50.82 32.07 -24.47
CA ILE A 330 -49.82 31.31 -23.72
C ILE A 330 -49.58 32.00 -22.37
N SER A 331 -49.84 31.29 -21.29
CA SER A 331 -49.63 31.78 -19.92
C SER A 331 -48.40 31.13 -19.30
N ARG A 332 -47.48 31.95 -18.78
CA ARG A 332 -46.23 31.52 -18.13
C ARG A 332 -45.97 32.38 -16.90
N SER A 333 -45.69 31.75 -15.76
CA SER A 333 -45.29 32.44 -14.52
C SER A 333 -46.20 33.64 -14.12
N GLY A 334 -47.50 33.58 -14.45
CA GLY A 334 -48.49 34.64 -14.16
C GLY A 334 -48.73 35.67 -15.29
N GLU A 335 -47.90 35.69 -16.34
CA GLU A 335 -48.08 36.54 -17.52
C GLU A 335 -48.79 35.78 -18.64
N THR A 336 -49.78 36.43 -19.28
CA THR A 336 -50.52 35.85 -20.41
C THR A 336 -50.24 36.65 -21.67
N GLN A 337 -49.74 36.00 -22.70
CA GLN A 337 -49.42 36.59 -24.00
C GLN A 337 -50.34 36.01 -25.08
N THR A 338 -51.01 36.88 -25.83
CA THR A 338 -51.75 36.48 -27.04
C THR A 338 -50.78 36.24 -28.20
N VAL A 339 -50.91 35.11 -28.88
CA VAL A 339 -50.10 34.78 -30.06
C VAL A 339 -50.90 35.16 -31.32
N PRO A 340 -50.52 36.21 -32.06
CA PRO A 340 -51.33 36.73 -33.17
C PRO A 340 -51.42 35.75 -34.35
N HIS A 341 -50.32 35.09 -34.70
CA HIS A 341 -50.27 34.04 -35.71
C HIS A 341 -49.62 32.78 -35.11
N PRO A 342 -50.39 31.96 -34.38
CA PRO A 342 -49.86 30.76 -33.75
C PRO A 342 -49.46 29.75 -34.82
N ASP A 343 -48.30 29.11 -34.63
CA ASP A 343 -47.88 27.98 -35.44
C ASP A 343 -48.91 26.84 -35.30
N ARG A 344 -49.17 26.10 -36.38
CA ARG A 344 -50.12 24.98 -36.37
C ARG A 344 -49.53 23.81 -37.13
N MET A 345 -49.71 22.60 -36.58
CA MET A 345 -49.40 21.35 -37.26
C MET A 345 -50.59 20.40 -37.15
N SER A 346 -50.99 19.79 -38.26
CA SER A 346 -52.03 18.76 -38.29
C SER A 346 -51.54 17.46 -37.64
N THR A 347 -52.47 16.57 -37.29
CA THR A 347 -52.10 15.24 -36.75
C THR A 347 -51.32 14.41 -37.77
N LEU A 348 -51.59 14.57 -39.07
CA LEU A 348 -50.90 13.84 -40.13
C LEU A 348 -49.45 14.32 -40.29
N GLU A 349 -49.20 15.62 -40.29
CA GLU A 349 -47.84 16.19 -40.37
C GLU A 349 -46.99 15.77 -39.16
N ALA A 350 -47.57 15.80 -37.95
CA ALA A 350 -46.89 15.34 -36.74
C ALA A 350 -46.56 13.84 -36.81
N LEU A 351 -47.46 13.01 -37.35
CA LEU A 351 -47.22 11.59 -37.58
C LEU A 351 -46.08 11.35 -38.58
N VAL A 352 -46.04 12.11 -39.67
CA VAL A 352 -44.96 12.02 -40.68
C VAL A 352 -43.62 12.40 -40.06
N CYS A 353 -43.58 13.50 -39.29
CA CYS A 353 -42.40 13.93 -38.54
C CYS A 353 -41.91 12.82 -37.59
N ALA A 354 -42.81 12.28 -36.76
CA ALA A 354 -42.47 11.26 -35.77
C ALA A 354 -42.00 9.96 -36.41
N ARG A 355 -42.63 9.49 -37.49
CA ARG A 355 -42.19 8.28 -38.20
C ARG A 355 -40.85 8.46 -38.90
N ARG A 356 -40.57 9.65 -39.44
CA ARG A 356 -39.24 9.95 -40.00
C ARG A 356 -38.17 9.94 -38.91
N LEU A 357 -38.45 10.52 -37.75
CA LEU A 357 -37.56 10.46 -36.58
C LEU A 357 -37.39 9.03 -36.03
N ALA A 358 -38.44 8.20 -36.07
CA ALA A 358 -38.41 6.81 -35.63
C ALA A 358 -37.39 5.93 -36.39
N MET A 359 -36.99 6.37 -37.60
CA MET A 359 -35.93 5.72 -38.36
C MET A 359 -34.56 5.91 -37.73
N TYR A 360 -34.38 6.85 -36.79
CA TYR A 360 -33.09 7.19 -36.19
C TYR A 360 -33.05 6.87 -34.70
N ARG A 361 -31.91 6.39 -34.22
CA ARG A 361 -31.61 6.23 -32.79
C ARG A 361 -30.40 7.08 -32.43
N ALA A 362 -30.49 7.82 -31.32
CA ALA A 362 -29.36 8.56 -30.78
C ALA A 362 -28.29 7.55 -30.32
N ASP A 363 -27.21 7.49 -31.07
CA ASP A 363 -26.18 6.50 -30.86
C ASP A 363 -25.09 7.04 -29.93
N ALA A 364 -25.28 6.87 -28.62
CA ALA A 364 -24.19 7.02 -27.67
C ALA A 364 -23.12 5.93 -27.86
N ALA A 365 -23.44 4.82 -28.55
CA ALA A 365 -22.52 3.73 -28.86
C ALA A 365 -21.72 3.94 -30.17
N SER A 366 -22.10 4.85 -31.06
CA SER A 366 -21.29 5.18 -32.26
C SER A 366 -20.04 5.98 -31.93
N ARG A 367 -20.02 6.74 -30.81
CA ARG A 367 -18.75 7.25 -30.26
C ARG A 367 -17.84 6.13 -29.74
N ARG A 368 -18.39 4.96 -29.40
CA ARG A 368 -17.63 3.75 -29.03
C ARG A 368 -17.20 2.92 -30.25
N ALA A 369 -17.98 2.88 -31.32
CA ALA A 369 -17.64 2.10 -32.52
C ALA A 369 -16.40 2.64 -33.28
N ALA A 370 -16.12 3.95 -33.20
CA ALA A 370 -14.90 4.55 -33.77
C ALA A 370 -13.64 4.37 -32.90
N THR A 371 -13.77 3.79 -31.71
CA THR A 371 -12.67 3.56 -30.74
C THR A 371 -12.65 2.14 -30.18
N ASP A 372 -13.32 1.19 -30.85
CA ASP A 372 -13.28 -0.21 -30.44
C ASP A 372 -11.86 -0.76 -30.61
N TRP A 373 -11.18 -0.92 -29.47
CA TRP A 373 -9.80 -1.39 -29.40
C TRP A 373 -9.63 -2.77 -30.03
N ALA A 374 -10.63 -3.66 -29.89
CA ALA A 374 -10.57 -5.02 -30.46
C ALA A 374 -10.43 -4.95 -31.99
N ALA A 375 -11.28 -4.15 -32.64
CA ALA A 375 -11.22 -3.92 -34.08
C ALA A 375 -9.87 -3.30 -34.52
N LEU A 376 -9.35 -2.32 -33.76
CA LEU A 376 -8.05 -1.69 -34.07
C LEU A 376 -6.90 -2.70 -34.02
N VAL A 377 -6.87 -3.58 -33.02
CA VAL A 377 -5.82 -4.59 -32.87
C VAL A 377 -5.95 -5.73 -33.89
N GLY A 378 -7.12 -5.90 -34.51
CA GLY A 378 -7.43 -6.97 -35.46
C GLY A 378 -8.10 -8.18 -34.82
N ILE A 379 -8.76 -7.98 -33.66
CA ILE A 379 -9.52 -8.99 -32.93
C ILE A 379 -10.98 -8.87 -33.37
N GLY A 380 -11.44 -9.81 -34.19
CA GLY A 380 -12.82 -9.81 -34.70
C GLY A 380 -13.86 -10.21 -33.65
N ASP A 381 -13.71 -11.41 -33.07
CA ASP A 381 -14.56 -11.91 -31.99
C ASP A 381 -13.68 -12.25 -30.79
N MET A 382 -13.91 -11.58 -29.65
CA MET A 382 -13.15 -11.83 -28.42
C MET A 382 -13.42 -13.21 -27.83
N THR A 383 -14.57 -13.83 -28.09
CA THR A 383 -14.86 -15.20 -27.60
C THR A 383 -14.12 -16.27 -28.37
N LEU A 384 -13.65 -15.95 -29.58
CA LEU A 384 -12.88 -16.83 -30.47
C LEU A 384 -11.43 -16.35 -30.64
N PHE A 385 -10.98 -15.40 -29.81
CA PHE A 385 -9.66 -14.82 -29.93
C PHE A 385 -8.58 -15.85 -29.57
N ASP A 386 -7.84 -16.28 -30.59
CA ASP A 386 -6.58 -17.00 -30.44
C ASP A 386 -5.42 -16.01 -30.64
N PRO A 387 -4.51 -15.83 -29.67
CA PRO A 387 -3.38 -14.93 -29.81
C PRO A 387 -2.29 -15.46 -30.78
N ILE A 388 -2.23 -16.77 -31.05
CA ILE A 388 -1.15 -17.38 -31.82
C ILE A 388 -1.05 -16.87 -33.27
N PRO A 389 -2.15 -16.74 -34.05
CA PRO A 389 -2.10 -16.15 -35.39
C PRO A 389 -1.57 -14.72 -35.41
N LEU A 390 -1.96 -13.89 -34.44
CA LEU A 390 -1.48 -12.50 -34.31
C LEU A 390 0.01 -12.46 -33.97
N TRP A 391 0.49 -13.35 -33.10
CA TRP A 391 1.91 -13.46 -32.74
C TRP A 391 2.81 -13.94 -33.88
N ARG A 392 2.25 -14.57 -34.92
CA ARG A 392 2.99 -15.00 -36.13
C ARG A 392 3.16 -13.88 -37.15
N SER A 393 2.53 -12.73 -36.95
CA SER A 393 2.69 -11.55 -37.81
C SER A 393 4.14 -11.04 -37.83
N ARG A 394 4.57 -10.47 -38.95
CA ARG A 394 5.91 -9.87 -39.09
C ARG A 394 6.04 -8.50 -38.41
N ASP A 395 4.92 -7.86 -38.05
CA ASP A 395 4.88 -6.54 -37.41
C ASP A 395 5.03 -6.63 -35.89
N ARG A 396 6.21 -7.10 -35.44
CA ARG A 396 6.57 -7.15 -34.01
C ARG A 396 6.73 -5.76 -33.41
N LEU A 397 6.44 -5.64 -32.11
CA LEU A 397 6.62 -4.42 -31.29
C LEU A 397 5.92 -3.15 -31.83
N ARG A 398 4.90 -3.34 -32.69
CA ARG A 398 4.10 -2.27 -33.29
C ARG A 398 2.62 -2.50 -32.98
N ILE A 399 1.98 -1.47 -32.42
CA ILE A 399 0.59 -1.58 -31.95
C ILE A 399 -0.23 -0.34 -32.30
N PRO A 400 -1.54 -0.46 -32.53
CA PRO A 400 -2.42 0.69 -32.59
C PRO A 400 -2.69 1.23 -31.18
N ILE A 401 -2.61 2.55 -31.01
CA ILE A 401 -2.89 3.24 -29.73
C ILE A 401 -4.18 4.06 -29.79
N GLY A 402 -4.69 4.34 -31.00
CA GLY A 402 -5.87 5.18 -31.20
C GLY A 402 -6.14 5.46 -32.67
N VAL A 403 -6.95 6.48 -32.94
CA VAL A 403 -7.32 6.94 -34.29
C VAL A 403 -6.98 8.42 -34.48
N SER A 404 -6.55 8.80 -35.68
CA SER A 404 -6.28 10.19 -36.05
C SER A 404 -7.58 10.98 -36.28
N ALA A 405 -7.46 12.29 -36.54
CA ALA A 405 -8.61 13.12 -36.93
C ALA A 405 -9.31 12.62 -38.21
N ASP A 406 -8.56 11.96 -39.09
CA ASP A 406 -9.06 11.43 -40.37
C ASP A 406 -9.57 9.98 -40.24
N GLY A 407 -9.58 9.43 -39.02
CA GLY A 407 -10.03 8.07 -38.74
C GLY A 407 -9.00 6.97 -39.03
N THR A 408 -7.78 7.34 -39.44
CA THR A 408 -6.70 6.36 -39.66
C THR A 408 -6.14 5.84 -38.32
N PRO A 409 -5.88 4.53 -38.15
CA PRO A 409 -5.23 4.02 -36.96
C PRO A 409 -3.85 4.64 -36.75
N VAL A 410 -3.61 5.16 -35.54
CA VAL A 410 -2.31 5.68 -35.13
C VAL A 410 -1.59 4.58 -34.38
N GLU A 411 -0.41 4.22 -34.87
CA GLU A 411 0.38 3.12 -34.34
C GLU A 411 1.63 3.63 -33.60
N LEU A 412 1.97 2.95 -32.51
CA LEU A 412 3.22 3.11 -31.78
C LEU A 412 4.15 1.95 -32.15
N ASP A 413 5.30 2.28 -32.73
CA ASP A 413 6.35 1.32 -33.09
C ASP A 413 7.59 1.59 -32.25
N ILE A 414 7.84 0.72 -31.25
CA ILE A 414 8.98 0.87 -30.33
C ILE A 414 10.25 0.18 -30.83
N LYS A 415 10.29 -0.31 -32.08
CA LYS A 415 11.54 -0.84 -32.65
C LYS A 415 12.57 0.27 -32.80
N GLU A 416 13.81 -0.13 -32.96
CA GLU A 416 14.90 0.78 -33.25
C GLU A 416 14.70 1.47 -34.61
N ALA A 417 15.25 2.68 -34.76
CA ALA A 417 15.24 3.39 -36.05
C ALA A 417 15.88 2.56 -37.18
N ALA A 418 16.85 1.70 -36.86
CA ALA A 418 17.46 0.77 -37.82
C ALA A 418 16.50 -0.29 -38.38
N GLU A 419 15.35 -0.50 -37.74
CA GLU A 419 14.26 -1.38 -38.19
C GLU A 419 13.00 -0.59 -38.61
N ASN A 420 13.19 0.68 -38.99
CA ASN A 420 12.14 1.63 -39.33
C ASN A 420 11.10 1.86 -38.20
N GLY A 421 11.49 1.68 -36.93
CA GLY A 421 10.67 2.02 -35.78
C GLY A 421 10.87 3.46 -35.30
N MET A 422 10.06 3.90 -34.34
CA MET A 422 10.14 5.25 -33.76
C MET A 422 11.27 5.39 -32.72
N GLY A 423 11.92 4.29 -32.35
CA GLY A 423 13.00 4.21 -31.36
C GLY A 423 12.59 3.48 -30.08
N PRO A 424 13.56 2.94 -29.31
CA PRO A 424 13.31 2.03 -28.19
C PRO A 424 12.84 2.73 -26.91
N HIS A 425 13.03 4.05 -26.79
CA HIS A 425 12.68 4.80 -25.58
C HIS A 425 11.77 5.97 -25.91
N GLY A 426 10.82 6.28 -25.03
CA GLY A 426 9.92 7.40 -25.21
C GLY A 426 9.36 7.99 -23.91
N LEU A 427 8.67 9.11 -24.07
CA LEU A 427 8.12 9.93 -23.00
C LEU A 427 6.61 10.11 -23.18
N CYS A 428 5.84 9.97 -22.11
CA CYS A 428 4.39 10.22 -22.09
C CYS A 428 4.04 11.25 -21.01
N VAL A 429 3.56 12.43 -21.40
CA VAL A 429 3.13 13.48 -20.45
C VAL A 429 1.64 13.76 -20.61
N GLY A 430 0.93 13.89 -19.49
CA GLY A 430 -0.49 14.21 -19.51
C GLY A 430 -1.03 14.50 -18.11
N ALA A 431 -1.77 15.59 -17.97
CA ALA A 431 -2.37 16.03 -16.70
C ALA A 431 -3.35 14.99 -16.13
N THR A 432 -3.67 15.08 -14.84
CA THR A 432 -4.73 14.27 -14.23
C THR A 432 -6.04 14.41 -15.02
N GLY A 433 -6.70 13.29 -15.33
CA GLY A 433 -7.93 13.28 -16.14
C GLY A 433 -7.71 13.35 -17.66
N SER A 434 -6.48 13.52 -18.16
CA SER A 434 -6.19 13.51 -19.61
C SER A 434 -6.29 12.12 -20.26
N GLY A 435 -6.34 11.05 -19.46
CA GLY A 435 -6.37 9.66 -19.94
C GLY A 435 -5.01 8.95 -19.96
N LYS A 436 -3.96 9.52 -19.35
CA LYS A 436 -2.60 8.92 -19.31
C LYS A 436 -2.58 7.45 -18.87
N SER A 437 -3.11 7.15 -17.68
CA SER A 437 -3.10 5.78 -17.15
C SER A 437 -3.85 4.81 -18.05
N GLU A 438 -4.93 5.25 -18.67
CA GLU A 438 -5.69 4.43 -19.62
C GLU A 438 -4.91 4.18 -20.92
N LEU A 439 -4.21 5.20 -21.45
CA LEU A 439 -3.32 5.03 -22.60
C LEU A 439 -2.20 4.03 -22.29
N LEU A 440 -1.61 4.07 -21.09
CA LEU A 440 -0.57 3.11 -20.70
C LEU A 440 -1.11 1.67 -20.65
N ARG A 441 -2.36 1.48 -20.17
CA ARG A 441 -3.05 0.18 -20.22
C ARG A 441 -3.28 -0.28 -21.66
N THR A 442 -3.76 0.61 -22.53
CA THR A 442 -3.96 0.36 -23.96
C THR A 442 -2.67 -0.06 -24.65
N ILE A 443 -1.56 0.61 -24.34
CA ILE A 443 -0.23 0.27 -24.86
C ILE A 443 0.22 -1.11 -24.35
N ALA A 444 0.16 -1.35 -23.03
CA ALA A 444 0.58 -2.63 -22.46
C ALA A 444 -0.23 -3.81 -23.02
N LEU A 445 -1.56 -3.67 -23.08
CA LEU A 445 -2.45 -4.71 -23.59
C LEU A 445 -2.23 -4.96 -25.09
N GLY A 446 -2.11 -3.89 -25.91
CA GLY A 446 -1.83 -4.00 -27.34
C GLY A 446 -0.52 -4.72 -27.61
N MET A 447 0.51 -4.43 -26.81
CA MET A 447 1.82 -5.05 -26.93
C MET A 447 1.76 -6.56 -26.65
N MET A 448 1.03 -6.99 -25.62
CA MET A 448 0.86 -8.42 -25.32
C MET A 448 -0.04 -9.15 -26.33
N ALA A 449 -1.08 -8.49 -26.83
CA ALA A 449 -1.99 -9.06 -27.82
C ALA A 449 -1.29 -9.35 -29.16
N ARG A 450 -0.33 -8.50 -29.57
CA ARG A 450 0.39 -8.64 -30.85
C ARG A 450 1.73 -9.38 -30.77
N ASN A 451 2.30 -9.59 -29.59
CA ASN A 451 3.61 -10.19 -29.44
C ASN A 451 3.58 -11.38 -28.51
N SER A 452 4.27 -12.47 -28.83
CA SER A 452 4.42 -13.62 -27.94
C SER A 452 5.28 -13.28 -26.70
N PRO A 453 5.03 -13.87 -25.52
CA PRO A 453 5.92 -13.76 -24.35
C PRO A 453 7.37 -14.18 -24.64
N ALA A 454 7.58 -15.06 -25.63
CA ALA A 454 8.92 -15.47 -26.05
C ALA A 454 9.74 -14.34 -26.70
N VAL A 455 9.08 -13.26 -27.15
CA VAL A 455 9.69 -12.13 -27.86
C VAL A 455 9.57 -10.83 -27.07
N LEU A 456 8.55 -10.67 -26.22
CA LEU A 456 8.31 -9.48 -25.43
C LEU A 456 7.94 -9.81 -23.98
N ASN A 457 8.65 -9.21 -23.03
CA ASN A 457 8.27 -9.15 -21.62
C ASN A 457 8.03 -7.70 -21.19
N LEU A 458 7.16 -7.48 -20.21
CA LEU A 458 6.83 -6.17 -19.67
C LEU A 458 7.25 -6.07 -18.19
N LEU A 459 7.80 -4.92 -17.81
CA LEU A 459 8.00 -4.52 -16.42
C LEU A 459 7.21 -3.24 -16.18
N LEU A 460 6.19 -3.31 -15.32
CA LEU A 460 5.23 -2.24 -15.11
C LEU A 460 5.46 -1.63 -13.73
N ILE A 461 5.80 -0.34 -13.68
CA ILE A 461 6.16 0.38 -12.44
C ILE A 461 5.21 1.55 -12.24
N ASP A 462 4.60 1.66 -11.06
CA ASP A 462 3.72 2.76 -10.63
C ASP A 462 4.21 3.31 -9.29
N PHE A 463 4.79 4.52 -9.31
CA PHE A 463 5.45 5.07 -8.13
C PHE A 463 4.47 5.46 -7.00
N LYS A 464 3.34 6.10 -7.32
CA LYS A 464 2.38 6.65 -6.34
C LYS A 464 1.31 5.65 -5.87
N GLY A 465 1.38 4.40 -6.30
CA GLY A 465 0.41 3.37 -5.89
C GLY A 465 -0.91 3.43 -6.66
N GLY A 466 -0.89 3.89 -7.91
CA GLY A 466 -2.06 3.79 -8.78
C GLY A 466 -2.43 2.33 -9.11
N ALA A 467 -3.72 2.10 -9.36
CA ALA A 467 -4.23 0.82 -9.86
C ALA A 467 -4.02 0.66 -11.38
N THR A 468 -3.01 1.33 -11.96
CA THR A 468 -2.84 1.40 -13.42
C THR A 468 -2.59 0.00 -14.00
N PHE A 469 -1.72 -0.78 -13.36
CA PHE A 469 -1.21 -2.04 -13.91
C PHE A 469 -1.58 -3.30 -13.10
N LEU A 470 -2.34 -3.18 -12.01
CA LEU A 470 -2.59 -4.31 -11.09
C LEU A 470 -3.21 -5.51 -11.80
N ASP A 471 -4.13 -5.29 -12.74
CA ASP A 471 -4.80 -6.37 -13.49
C ASP A 471 -3.85 -7.19 -14.36
N PHE A 472 -2.68 -6.64 -14.72
CA PHE A 472 -1.71 -7.26 -15.63
C PHE A 472 -0.84 -8.33 -14.96
N ALA A 473 -0.83 -8.42 -13.63
CA ALA A 473 0.15 -9.23 -12.88
C ALA A 473 0.13 -10.73 -13.22
N SER A 474 -1.01 -11.27 -13.69
CA SER A 474 -1.15 -12.68 -14.06
C SER A 474 -0.78 -13.00 -15.52
N ALA A 475 -0.53 -11.99 -16.36
CA ALA A 475 -0.25 -12.20 -17.78
C ALA A 475 1.14 -12.83 -17.99
N PRO A 476 1.28 -13.78 -18.94
CA PRO A 476 2.55 -14.49 -19.15
C PRO A 476 3.70 -13.59 -19.60
N HIS A 477 3.41 -12.44 -20.23
CA HIS A 477 4.41 -11.45 -20.64
C HIS A 477 4.95 -10.60 -19.49
N VAL A 478 4.24 -10.52 -18.37
CA VAL A 478 4.55 -9.55 -17.32
C VAL A 478 5.59 -10.15 -16.38
N ALA A 479 6.81 -9.59 -16.43
CA ALA A 479 7.92 -9.98 -15.57
C ALA A 479 7.65 -9.59 -14.11
N ALA A 480 7.07 -8.41 -13.90
CA ALA A 480 6.54 -7.95 -12.62
C ALA A 480 5.70 -6.68 -12.77
N VAL A 481 4.83 -6.47 -11.78
CA VAL A 481 4.14 -5.20 -11.51
C VAL A 481 4.66 -4.68 -10.17
N ILE A 482 5.23 -3.48 -10.17
CA ILE A 482 5.81 -2.84 -8.97
C ILE A 482 5.00 -1.57 -8.70
N THR A 483 4.28 -1.54 -7.59
CA THR A 483 3.39 -0.43 -7.21
C THR A 483 3.75 0.10 -5.83
N ASN A 484 3.28 1.31 -5.50
CA ASN A 484 3.34 1.88 -4.15
C ASN A 484 4.77 2.06 -3.61
N LEU A 485 5.67 2.52 -4.48
CA LEU A 485 7.08 2.74 -4.14
C LEU A 485 7.33 4.03 -3.36
N ALA A 486 6.43 5.01 -3.43
CA ALA A 486 6.59 6.32 -2.81
C ALA A 486 6.85 6.26 -1.30
N ASP A 487 6.18 5.34 -0.60
CA ASP A 487 6.30 5.21 0.86
C ASP A 487 7.39 4.20 1.30
N GLU A 488 8.00 3.48 0.33
CA GLU A 488 8.90 2.36 0.60
C GLU A 488 10.28 2.55 -0.08
N ALA A 489 11.07 3.50 0.41
CA ALA A 489 12.45 3.74 -0.06
C ALA A 489 13.32 2.47 -0.22
N PRO A 490 13.26 1.45 0.67
CA PRO A 490 14.00 0.20 0.47
C PRO A 490 13.62 -0.56 -0.81
N LEU A 491 12.35 -0.49 -1.25
CA LEU A 491 11.91 -1.12 -2.49
C LEU A 491 12.45 -0.41 -3.74
N VAL A 492 12.64 0.91 -3.68
CA VAL A 492 13.25 1.67 -4.79
C VAL A 492 14.72 1.27 -4.96
N ALA A 493 15.47 1.16 -3.86
CA ALA A 493 16.85 0.67 -3.89
C ALA A 493 16.93 -0.76 -4.44
N ARG A 494 16.06 -1.66 -3.95
CA ARG A 494 15.92 -3.02 -4.47
C ARG A 494 15.60 -3.06 -5.97
N MET A 495 14.75 -2.17 -6.45
CA MET A 495 14.33 -2.10 -7.86
C MET A 495 15.50 -1.70 -8.75
N ARG A 496 16.30 -0.72 -8.30
CA ARG A 496 17.53 -0.34 -8.97
C ARG A 496 18.48 -1.53 -9.10
N ASP A 497 18.69 -2.28 -8.02
CA ASP A 497 19.61 -3.42 -8.01
C ASP A 497 19.10 -4.56 -8.91
N ALA A 498 17.78 -4.83 -8.92
CA ALA A 498 17.16 -5.81 -9.81
C ALA A 498 17.29 -5.45 -11.31
N LEU A 499 17.13 -4.16 -11.66
CA LEU A 499 17.32 -3.66 -13.02
C LEU A 499 18.79 -3.69 -13.45
N ALA A 500 19.71 -3.31 -12.55
CA ALA A 500 21.14 -3.41 -12.79
C ALA A 500 21.56 -4.88 -13.00
N GLY A 501 20.99 -5.79 -12.20
CA GLY A 501 21.12 -7.24 -12.35
C GLY A 501 20.65 -7.72 -13.72
N GLU A 502 19.50 -7.23 -14.20
CA GLU A 502 18.97 -7.60 -15.53
C GLU A 502 19.86 -7.12 -16.66
N MET A 503 20.39 -5.89 -16.56
CA MET A 503 21.36 -5.37 -17.54
C MET A 503 22.61 -6.24 -17.58
N ASN A 504 23.16 -6.60 -16.41
CA ASN A 504 24.35 -7.44 -16.31
C ASN A 504 24.09 -8.85 -16.85
N ARG A 505 22.96 -9.49 -16.48
CA ARG A 505 22.54 -10.82 -16.98
C ARG A 505 22.45 -10.84 -18.50
N ARG A 506 21.80 -9.83 -19.10
CA ARG A 506 21.69 -9.71 -20.56
C ARG A 506 23.04 -9.51 -21.22
N GLN A 507 23.90 -8.65 -20.67
CA GLN A 507 25.27 -8.45 -21.18
C GLN A 507 26.09 -9.75 -21.15
N GLN A 508 26.03 -10.50 -20.05
CA GLN A 508 26.74 -11.77 -19.92
C GLN A 508 26.24 -12.81 -20.93
N LEU A 509 24.92 -12.92 -21.13
CA LEU A 509 24.33 -13.82 -22.13
C LEU A 509 24.76 -13.45 -23.56
N LEU A 510 24.75 -12.15 -23.90
CA LEU A 510 25.18 -11.68 -25.22
C LEU A 510 26.67 -11.93 -25.46
N ARG A 511 27.52 -11.67 -24.46
CA ARG A 511 28.96 -11.96 -24.51
C ARG A 511 29.24 -13.45 -24.68
N ALA A 512 28.57 -14.30 -23.90
CA ALA A 512 28.72 -15.75 -23.97
C ALA A 512 28.30 -16.31 -25.34
N ALA A 513 27.31 -15.68 -25.98
CA ALA A 513 26.83 -16.06 -27.31
C ALA A 513 27.57 -15.35 -28.47
N GLY A 514 28.58 -14.51 -28.19
CA GLY A 514 29.28 -13.73 -29.23
C GLY A 514 28.40 -12.73 -29.99
N CYS A 515 27.26 -12.33 -29.42
CA CYS A 515 26.27 -11.47 -30.06
C CYS A 515 26.43 -10.01 -29.61
N VAL A 516 26.37 -9.07 -30.55
CA VAL A 516 26.49 -7.63 -30.25
C VAL A 516 25.18 -6.98 -29.78
N SER A 517 24.03 -7.63 -30.01
CA SER A 517 22.73 -7.14 -29.58
C SER A 517 21.71 -8.27 -29.35
N ALA A 518 20.67 -7.99 -28.58
CA ALA A 518 19.53 -8.87 -28.37
C ALA A 518 18.82 -9.25 -29.69
N ALA A 519 18.72 -8.31 -30.62
CA ALA A 519 18.15 -8.56 -31.94
C ALA A 519 19.01 -9.51 -32.79
N ALA A 520 20.35 -9.44 -32.67
CA ALA A 520 21.25 -10.40 -33.32
C ALA A 520 21.15 -11.78 -32.66
N TYR A 521 21.09 -11.82 -31.33
CA TYR A 521 20.89 -13.06 -30.56
C TYR A 521 19.59 -13.79 -30.94
N GLY A 522 18.47 -13.06 -31.03
CA GLY A 522 17.18 -13.63 -31.43
C GLY A 522 17.18 -14.19 -32.85
N ARG A 523 17.82 -13.48 -33.81
CA ARG A 523 17.93 -13.94 -35.21
C ARG A 523 18.84 -15.16 -35.37
N GLY A 524 19.92 -15.23 -34.59
CA GLY A 524 20.88 -16.33 -34.62
C GLY A 524 20.41 -17.59 -33.90
N ARG A 525 19.30 -17.54 -33.17
CA ARG A 525 18.79 -18.67 -32.39
C ARG A 525 17.85 -19.56 -33.24
N PRO A 526 18.22 -20.83 -33.52
CA PRO A 526 17.32 -21.76 -34.21
C PRO A 526 16.13 -22.15 -33.31
N ALA A 527 14.99 -22.43 -33.94
CA ALA A 527 13.80 -22.91 -33.23
C ALA A 527 14.12 -24.20 -32.46
N GLY A 528 13.87 -24.21 -31.15
CA GLY A 528 14.18 -25.36 -30.27
C GLY A 528 15.58 -25.38 -29.66
N ALA A 529 16.42 -24.34 -29.85
CA ALA A 529 17.71 -24.26 -29.17
C ALA A 529 17.57 -24.24 -27.63
N THR A 530 18.47 -24.94 -26.93
CA THR A 530 18.52 -25.04 -25.47
C THR A 530 18.96 -23.75 -24.77
N SER A 531 19.57 -22.81 -25.49
CA SER A 531 19.98 -21.51 -24.94
C SER A 531 18.77 -20.68 -24.47
N PRO A 532 18.86 -19.86 -23.42
CA PRO A 532 17.71 -19.13 -22.87
C PRO A 532 17.16 -18.06 -23.82
N ALA A 533 15.84 -17.79 -23.77
CA ALA A 533 15.25 -16.71 -24.58
C ALA A 533 15.61 -15.34 -24.00
N LEU A 534 15.85 -14.38 -24.89
CA LEU A 534 16.16 -13.01 -24.52
C LEU A 534 15.13 -12.06 -25.16
N PRO A 535 13.86 -12.11 -24.70
CA PRO A 535 12.82 -11.22 -25.20
C PRO A 535 13.16 -9.76 -24.93
N THR A 536 12.66 -8.87 -25.77
CA THR A 536 12.68 -7.43 -25.49
C THR A 536 11.96 -7.17 -24.17
N LEU A 537 12.59 -6.45 -23.25
CA LEU A 537 11.98 -6.04 -21.99
C LEU A 537 11.49 -4.61 -22.13
N PHE A 538 10.17 -4.41 -22.13
CA PHE A 538 9.56 -3.09 -22.18
C PHE A 538 9.21 -2.62 -20.77
N ILE A 539 9.91 -1.59 -20.32
CA ILE A 539 9.80 -1.03 -18.97
C ILE A 539 8.92 0.22 -19.05
N ILE A 540 7.74 0.17 -18.42
CA ILE A 540 6.82 1.30 -18.35
C ILE A 540 6.85 1.84 -16.92
N VAL A 541 7.27 3.10 -16.76
CA VAL A 541 7.38 3.76 -15.46
C VAL A 541 6.37 4.91 -15.39
N ASP A 542 5.33 4.74 -14.59
CA ASP A 542 4.39 5.82 -14.30
C ASP A 542 4.85 6.68 -13.12
N GLU A 543 4.59 7.98 -13.22
CA GLU A 543 5.04 9.03 -12.30
C GLU A 543 6.58 9.08 -12.10
N PHE A 544 7.36 8.89 -13.15
CA PHE A 544 8.84 8.87 -13.05
C PHE A 544 9.43 10.18 -12.51
N SER A 545 8.78 11.33 -12.75
CA SER A 545 9.28 12.63 -12.28
C SER A 545 9.23 12.73 -10.75
N GLU A 546 8.24 12.09 -10.11
CA GLU A 546 8.19 11.99 -8.64
C GLU A 546 9.23 10.99 -8.12
N LEU A 547 9.44 9.88 -8.83
CA LEU A 547 10.50 8.93 -8.46
C LEU A 547 11.86 9.65 -8.40
N LEU A 548 12.20 10.47 -9.39
CA LEU A 548 13.45 11.23 -9.42
C LEU A 548 13.48 12.41 -8.45
N SER A 549 12.34 12.94 -8.01
CA SER A 549 12.30 13.99 -7.00
C SER A 549 12.71 13.46 -5.62
N GLN A 550 12.22 12.26 -5.29
CA GLN A 550 12.49 11.59 -4.00
C GLN A 550 13.79 10.78 -4.02
N HIS A 551 14.15 10.20 -5.17
CA HIS A 551 15.35 9.37 -5.35
C HIS A 551 16.19 9.82 -6.57
N PRO A 552 16.95 10.92 -6.46
CA PRO A 552 17.73 11.47 -7.58
C PRO A 552 18.75 10.49 -8.17
N ASP A 553 19.38 9.66 -7.33
CA ASP A 553 20.38 8.65 -7.72
C ASP A 553 19.86 7.62 -8.74
N PHE A 554 18.53 7.49 -8.88
CA PHE A 554 17.93 6.59 -9.85
C PHE A 554 18.07 7.10 -11.31
N ALA A 555 18.34 8.40 -11.51
CA ALA A 555 18.55 8.97 -12.83
C ALA A 555 19.68 8.25 -13.61
N ASP A 556 20.74 7.85 -12.91
CA ASP A 556 21.88 7.13 -13.48
C ASP A 556 21.45 5.79 -14.10
N MET A 557 20.49 5.10 -13.47
CA MET A 557 19.93 3.86 -13.97
C MET A 557 19.18 4.07 -15.29
N PHE A 558 18.36 5.12 -15.39
CA PHE A 558 17.67 5.46 -16.64
C PHE A 558 18.63 5.90 -17.74
N MET A 559 19.68 6.66 -17.40
CA MET A 559 20.74 7.00 -18.37
C MET A 559 21.48 5.76 -18.86
N ALA A 560 21.78 4.81 -17.97
CA ALA A 560 22.41 3.54 -18.34
C ALA A 560 21.52 2.73 -19.30
N ILE A 561 20.20 2.68 -19.04
CA ILE A 561 19.22 2.05 -19.94
C ILE A 561 19.12 2.82 -21.26
N GLY A 562 19.09 4.15 -21.26
CA GLY A 562 19.05 4.95 -22.50
C GLY A 562 20.28 4.73 -23.40
N ARG A 563 21.45 4.53 -22.80
CA ARG A 563 22.72 4.29 -23.52
C ARG A 563 22.89 2.86 -24.01
N LEU A 564 22.58 1.87 -23.16
CA LEU A 564 22.87 0.45 -23.44
C LEU A 564 21.62 -0.36 -23.82
N GLY A 565 20.44 0.12 -23.45
CA GLY A 565 19.17 -0.58 -23.55
C GLY A 565 18.84 -1.03 -24.96
N ARG A 566 19.15 -0.21 -25.97
CA ARG A 566 19.06 -0.58 -27.39
C ARG A 566 19.73 -1.95 -27.66
N SER A 567 21.02 -2.07 -27.35
CA SER A 567 21.77 -3.31 -27.57
C SER A 567 21.27 -4.48 -26.71
N LEU A 568 20.78 -4.20 -25.50
CA LEU A 568 20.29 -5.22 -24.56
C LEU A 568 18.83 -5.62 -24.82
N GLY A 569 18.13 -4.96 -25.75
CA GLY A 569 16.68 -5.14 -25.94
C GLY A 569 15.88 -4.70 -24.71
N MET A 570 16.30 -3.65 -24.00
CA MET A 570 15.58 -3.03 -22.90
C MET A 570 15.03 -1.68 -23.36
N HIS A 571 13.70 -1.59 -23.50
CA HIS A 571 12.98 -0.43 -24.03
C HIS A 571 12.30 0.29 -22.86
N LEU A 572 12.21 1.63 -22.91
CA LEU A 572 11.77 2.43 -21.76
C LEU A 572 10.65 3.41 -22.16
N LEU A 573 9.53 3.38 -21.46
CA LEU A 573 8.47 4.39 -21.56
C LEU A 573 8.32 5.09 -20.21
N LEU A 574 8.75 6.36 -20.16
CA LEU A 574 8.61 7.19 -18.96
C LEU A 574 7.32 7.99 -19.04
N ALA A 575 6.48 7.91 -18.01
CA ALA A 575 5.21 8.62 -17.95
C ALA A 575 5.11 9.50 -16.71
N SER A 576 4.54 10.70 -16.85
CA SER A 576 4.35 11.61 -15.71
C SER A 576 3.16 12.55 -15.90
N GLN A 577 2.53 12.95 -14.80
CA GLN A 577 1.48 13.97 -14.80
C GLN A 577 2.00 15.38 -15.05
N ARG A 578 3.24 15.65 -14.63
CA ARG A 578 3.92 16.94 -14.75
C ARG A 578 5.35 16.73 -15.17
N LEU A 579 5.93 17.71 -15.86
CA LEU A 579 7.31 17.63 -16.30
C LEU A 579 8.15 18.75 -15.69
N ASP A 580 9.26 18.37 -15.08
CA ASP A 580 10.32 19.28 -14.65
C ASP A 580 11.53 19.11 -15.59
N GLU A 581 11.82 20.13 -16.41
CA GLU A 581 12.88 20.12 -17.42
C GLU A 581 14.26 19.79 -16.81
N GLY A 582 14.51 20.19 -15.55
CA GLY A 582 15.76 19.90 -14.87
C GLY A 582 16.03 18.41 -14.69
N ARG A 583 14.98 17.59 -14.64
CA ARG A 583 15.02 16.15 -14.38
C ARG A 583 15.26 15.30 -15.62
N LEU A 584 15.09 15.87 -16.82
CA LEU A 584 15.33 15.20 -18.11
C LEU A 584 16.77 15.36 -18.64
N ARG A 585 17.61 16.12 -17.95
CA ARG A 585 18.99 16.38 -18.38
C ARG A 585 19.73 15.06 -18.59
N GLY A 586 20.29 14.88 -19.80
CA GLY A 586 20.99 13.66 -20.21
C GLY A 586 20.07 12.55 -20.75
N LEU A 587 18.84 12.39 -20.23
CA LEU A 587 17.87 11.42 -20.76
C LEU A 587 17.26 11.86 -22.09
N ASP A 588 17.07 13.17 -22.31
CA ASP A 588 16.32 13.67 -23.46
C ASP A 588 16.89 13.23 -24.82
N ALA A 589 18.22 13.09 -24.91
CA ALA A 589 18.91 12.60 -26.10
C ALA A 589 18.62 11.13 -26.45
N HIS A 590 18.06 10.36 -25.52
CA HIS A 590 17.73 8.95 -25.69
C HIS A 590 16.23 8.71 -25.95
N LEU A 591 15.36 9.67 -25.65
CA LEU A 591 13.90 9.56 -25.78
C LEU A 591 13.49 9.90 -27.22
N SER A 592 13.20 8.87 -28.02
CA SER A 592 13.02 8.97 -29.48
C SER A 592 11.61 9.39 -29.90
N TYR A 593 10.59 8.93 -29.18
CA TYR A 593 9.19 9.30 -29.43
C TYR A 593 8.58 9.97 -28.19
N ARG A 594 7.65 10.90 -28.42
CA ARG A 594 7.00 11.66 -27.34
C ARG A 594 5.50 11.69 -27.54
N ILE A 595 4.77 11.22 -26.52
CA ILE A 595 3.32 11.26 -26.45
C ILE A 595 2.94 12.37 -25.48
N CYS A 596 2.13 13.32 -25.94
CA CYS A 596 1.68 14.43 -25.11
C CYS A 596 0.16 14.49 -25.16
N LEU A 597 -0.47 14.13 -24.05
CA LEU A 597 -1.89 14.35 -23.82
C LEU A 597 -2.10 15.78 -23.33
N LYS A 598 -3.34 16.14 -22.99
CA LYS A 598 -3.64 17.47 -22.43
C LYS A 598 -2.72 17.80 -21.25
N THR A 599 -1.94 18.90 -21.36
CA THR A 599 -1.05 19.41 -20.31
C THR A 599 -1.71 20.53 -19.49
N LEU A 600 -1.21 20.79 -18.27
CA LEU A 600 -1.71 21.88 -17.44
C LEU A 600 -1.20 23.24 -17.92
N SER A 601 0.00 23.28 -18.50
CA SER A 601 0.62 24.52 -18.98
C SER A 601 1.15 24.42 -20.41
N ALA A 602 1.24 25.59 -21.05
CA ALA A 602 1.89 25.79 -22.35
C ALA A 602 3.39 25.41 -22.33
N ASN A 603 4.08 25.64 -21.21
CA ASN A 603 5.51 25.33 -21.08
C ASN A 603 5.76 23.82 -21.09
N GLU A 604 4.93 23.02 -20.41
CA GLU A 604 5.03 21.55 -20.47
C GLU A 604 4.82 21.02 -21.89
N SER A 605 3.85 21.55 -22.64
CA SER A 605 3.65 21.20 -24.05
C SER A 605 4.89 21.52 -24.87
N ARG A 606 5.51 22.70 -24.66
CA ARG A 606 6.72 23.10 -25.38
C ARG A 606 7.92 22.21 -25.03
N ALA A 607 8.09 21.85 -23.76
CA ALA A 607 9.18 20.98 -23.31
C ALA A 607 9.11 19.59 -23.98
N VAL A 608 7.90 19.04 -24.12
CA VAL A 608 7.67 17.71 -24.71
C VAL A 608 7.60 17.78 -26.23
N LEU A 609 6.74 18.59 -26.82
CA LEU A 609 6.47 18.59 -28.26
C LEU A 609 7.28 19.63 -29.03
N GLY A 610 7.78 20.67 -28.38
CA GLY A 610 8.32 21.88 -29.04
C GLY A 610 7.24 22.90 -29.41
N THR A 611 5.95 22.55 -29.31
CA THR A 611 4.80 23.39 -29.67
C THR A 611 3.84 23.57 -28.48
N LEU A 612 2.83 24.43 -28.61
CA LEU A 612 1.83 24.68 -27.57
C LEU A 612 0.57 23.81 -27.69
N ASP A 613 0.49 23.00 -28.74
CA ASP A 613 -0.75 22.38 -29.20
C ASP A 613 -1.39 21.43 -28.17
N ALA A 614 -0.58 20.78 -27.32
CA ALA A 614 -1.11 19.86 -26.30
C ALA A 614 -1.85 20.59 -25.17
N HIS A 615 -1.52 21.85 -24.89
CA HIS A 615 -2.24 22.66 -23.89
C HIS A 615 -3.66 23.01 -24.38
N GLU A 616 -3.81 23.21 -25.69
CA GLU A 616 -5.06 23.58 -26.35
C GLU A 616 -6.00 22.39 -26.62
N LEU A 617 -5.56 21.16 -26.30
CA LEU A 617 -6.38 19.96 -26.44
C LEU A 617 -7.67 20.05 -25.59
N PRO A 618 -8.79 19.49 -26.07
CA PRO A 618 -10.04 19.47 -25.32
C PRO A 618 -9.90 18.70 -24.01
N ASN A 619 -10.78 18.96 -23.03
CA ASN A 619 -10.79 18.26 -21.74
C ASN A 619 -11.29 16.80 -21.83
N THR A 620 -11.46 16.27 -23.04
CA THR A 620 -11.88 14.88 -23.28
C THR A 620 -10.68 13.95 -23.08
N PRO A 621 -10.76 12.97 -22.16
CA PRO A 621 -9.68 12.01 -21.95
C PRO A 621 -9.36 11.24 -23.23
N GLY A 622 -8.06 10.98 -23.46
CA GLY A 622 -7.57 10.24 -24.62
C GLY A 622 -7.15 11.11 -25.82
N ALA A 623 -7.51 12.40 -25.86
CA ALA A 623 -6.99 13.31 -26.88
C ALA A 623 -5.50 13.59 -26.66
N GLY A 624 -4.68 13.42 -27.70
CA GLY A 624 -3.23 13.58 -27.60
C GLY A 624 -2.54 13.84 -28.92
N TYR A 625 -1.24 14.15 -28.82
CA TYR A 625 -0.31 14.21 -29.94
C TYR A 625 0.80 13.19 -29.76
N LEU A 626 1.18 12.53 -30.86
CA LEU A 626 2.37 11.70 -30.96
C LEU A 626 3.39 12.44 -31.82
N ARG A 627 4.57 12.72 -31.27
CA ARG A 627 5.74 13.20 -32.00
C ARG A 627 6.69 12.03 -32.25
N THR A 628 6.92 11.71 -33.52
CA THR A 628 7.86 10.65 -33.92
C THR A 628 9.30 11.18 -33.97
N SER A 629 10.28 10.29 -34.12
CA SER A 629 11.69 10.66 -34.28
C SER A 629 11.94 11.50 -35.54
N GLY A 630 11.07 11.40 -36.56
CA GLY A 630 11.11 12.22 -37.78
C GLY A 630 10.64 13.66 -37.58
N GLY A 631 10.07 13.99 -36.42
CA GLY A 631 9.55 15.32 -36.11
C GLY A 631 8.07 15.51 -36.46
N ASP A 632 7.44 14.53 -37.10
CA ASP A 632 6.02 14.58 -37.44
C ASP A 632 5.15 14.60 -36.18
N LEU A 633 4.17 15.50 -36.17
CA LEU A 633 3.21 15.65 -35.08
C LEU A 633 1.84 15.11 -35.51
N ILE A 634 1.42 14.00 -34.91
CA ILE A 634 0.19 13.30 -35.27
C ILE A 634 -0.83 13.47 -34.14
N ARG A 635 -1.95 14.14 -34.41
CA ARG A 635 -3.07 14.26 -33.47
C ARG A 635 -3.88 12.96 -33.47
N PHE A 636 -4.20 12.44 -32.29
CA PHE A 636 -4.97 11.21 -32.13
C PHE A 636 -5.92 11.24 -30.94
N SER A 637 -6.88 10.31 -30.97
CA SER A 637 -7.73 9.95 -29.84
C SER A 637 -7.41 8.51 -29.43
N ALA A 638 -6.95 8.31 -28.21
CA ALA A 638 -6.58 7.01 -27.66
C ALA A 638 -7.76 6.05 -27.61
N ALA A 639 -7.49 4.77 -27.87
CA ALA A 639 -8.45 3.69 -27.67
C ALA A 639 -8.63 3.37 -26.18
N TYR A 640 -9.80 2.81 -25.83
CA TYR A 640 -10.24 2.56 -24.45
C TYR A 640 -10.40 1.07 -24.19
N VAL A 641 -9.75 0.53 -23.15
CA VAL A 641 -9.73 -0.92 -22.84
C VAL A 641 -10.42 -1.26 -21.51
N SER A 642 -10.63 -0.27 -20.65
CA SER A 642 -11.35 -0.44 -19.37
C SER A 642 -12.89 -0.43 -19.52
N GLY A 643 -13.40 -0.33 -20.74
CA GLY A 643 -14.83 -0.43 -21.04
C GLY A 643 -15.33 -1.86 -20.95
N PRO A 644 -16.66 -2.07 -20.87
CA PRO A 644 -17.24 -3.41 -20.93
C PRO A 644 -16.81 -4.09 -22.23
N ALA A 645 -16.39 -5.35 -22.15
CA ALA A 645 -16.14 -6.14 -23.35
C ALA A 645 -17.43 -6.15 -24.19
N PRO A 646 -17.40 -5.85 -25.50
CA PRO A 646 -18.58 -5.97 -26.34
C PRO A 646 -19.18 -7.38 -26.25
N SER A 647 -20.23 -7.49 -25.42
CA SER A 647 -21.09 -8.65 -25.35
C SER A 647 -21.95 -8.64 -26.60
N ARG A 648 -21.90 -9.70 -27.40
CA ARG A 648 -22.95 -9.92 -28.41
C ARG A 648 -24.25 -9.95 -27.63
N ALA A 649 -25.18 -9.03 -27.92
CA ALA A 649 -26.54 -9.14 -27.44
C ALA A 649 -26.96 -10.59 -27.66
N PRO A 650 -27.37 -11.33 -26.60
CA PRO A 650 -27.71 -12.74 -26.74
C PRO A 650 -28.65 -12.85 -27.93
N ALA A 651 -28.34 -13.75 -28.87
CA ALA A 651 -29.25 -14.06 -29.95
C ALA A 651 -30.62 -14.26 -29.30
N VAL A 652 -31.57 -13.41 -29.67
CA VAL A 652 -32.91 -13.36 -29.07
C VAL A 652 -33.39 -14.80 -28.95
N VAL A 653 -33.40 -15.32 -27.72
CA VAL A 653 -34.07 -16.57 -27.42
C VAL A 653 -35.52 -16.28 -27.75
N SER A 654 -36.04 -16.96 -28.78
CA SER A 654 -37.42 -16.84 -29.23
C SER A 654 -38.34 -17.20 -28.07
N VAL A 655 -38.84 -16.20 -27.36
CA VAL A 655 -39.94 -16.36 -26.42
C VAL A 655 -41.22 -16.27 -27.24
N GLY A 656 -41.84 -17.43 -27.44
CA GLY A 656 -43.24 -17.54 -27.87
C GLY A 656 -43.51 -17.20 -29.33
N ASN A 657 -44.53 -17.86 -29.88
CA ASN A 657 -45.04 -17.60 -31.22
C ASN A 657 -45.40 -16.10 -31.34
N PRO A 658 -44.84 -15.32 -32.29
CA PRO A 658 -45.13 -13.90 -32.38
C PRO A 658 -46.61 -13.68 -32.74
N ALA A 659 -47.39 -13.16 -31.79
CA ALA A 659 -48.76 -12.76 -32.04
C ALA A 659 -48.78 -11.39 -32.70
N VAL A 660 -49.36 -11.30 -33.90
CA VAL A 660 -49.59 -10.00 -34.57
C VAL A 660 -50.61 -9.21 -33.74
N ARG A 661 -50.19 -8.06 -33.21
CA ARG A 661 -51.05 -7.13 -32.46
C ARG A 661 -50.88 -5.71 -33.01
N ARG A 662 -51.89 -4.87 -32.78
CA ARG A 662 -51.81 -3.45 -33.12
C ARG A 662 -50.77 -2.77 -32.22
N PHE A 663 -49.83 -2.02 -32.81
CA PHE A 663 -48.87 -1.22 -32.05
C PHE A 663 -49.56 0.04 -31.51
N GLU A 664 -49.87 0.05 -30.22
CA GLU A 664 -50.58 1.14 -29.55
C GLU A 664 -49.64 2.04 -28.72
N SER A 665 -50.11 3.25 -28.39
CA SER A 665 -49.41 4.22 -27.56
C SER A 665 -49.37 3.83 -26.08
N TRP A 666 -50.32 3.01 -25.63
CA TRP A 666 -50.32 2.45 -24.27
C TRP A 666 -49.34 1.28 -24.14
N THR A 667 -48.95 0.99 -22.90
CA THR A 667 -48.13 -0.18 -22.58
C THR A 667 -48.91 -1.48 -22.81
N VAL A 668 -48.24 -2.49 -23.38
CA VAL A 668 -48.83 -3.79 -23.73
C VAL A 668 -48.16 -4.89 -22.90
N GLY A 669 -48.95 -5.57 -22.07
CA GLY A 669 -48.46 -6.67 -21.24
C GLY A 669 -47.59 -6.21 -20.05
N ALA A 670 -46.79 -7.14 -19.52
CA ALA A 670 -45.94 -6.86 -18.36
C ALA A 670 -44.73 -6.00 -18.73
N ILE A 671 -44.48 -4.94 -17.94
CA ILE A 671 -43.27 -4.12 -18.09
C ILE A 671 -42.09 -4.87 -17.48
N THR A 672 -41.10 -5.18 -18.30
CA THR A 672 -39.82 -5.73 -17.88
C THR A 672 -38.80 -4.60 -17.70
N ARG A 673 -38.06 -4.66 -16.59
CA ARG A 673 -36.91 -3.79 -16.30
C ARG A 673 -35.70 -4.70 -16.13
N PRO A 674 -34.53 -4.39 -16.72
CA PRO A 674 -33.30 -5.08 -16.35
C PRO A 674 -33.08 -4.82 -14.85
N GLY A 675 -33.24 -5.87 -14.04
CA GLY A 675 -33.31 -5.79 -12.60
C GLY A 675 -32.03 -5.26 -11.97
N GLY A 676 -32.19 -4.32 -11.03
CA GLY A 676 -31.16 -3.96 -10.07
C GLY A 676 -30.91 -5.13 -9.13
N THR A 677 -29.90 -5.92 -9.45
CA THR A 677 -29.19 -6.84 -8.56
C THR A 677 -27.76 -6.91 -9.08
N SER A 678 -26.80 -6.67 -8.20
CA SER A 678 -25.37 -6.82 -8.46
C SER A 678 -25.04 -8.28 -8.83
N ALA A 679 -25.21 -8.63 -10.11
CA ALA A 679 -24.45 -9.69 -10.76
C ALA A 679 -23.05 -9.12 -11.11
N PRO A 680 -22.00 -9.97 -11.24
CA PRO A 680 -20.64 -9.49 -11.42
C PRO A 680 -20.59 -8.56 -12.63
N SER A 681 -19.87 -7.45 -12.51
CA SER A 681 -19.64 -6.52 -13.62
C SER A 681 -19.24 -7.33 -14.86
N GLU A 682 -19.91 -7.10 -15.99
CA GLU A 682 -19.45 -7.65 -17.26
C GLU A 682 -17.93 -7.44 -17.38
N PRO A 683 -17.14 -8.47 -17.75
CA PRO A 683 -15.70 -8.34 -17.80
C PRO A 683 -15.33 -7.19 -18.73
N THR A 684 -14.36 -6.38 -18.32
CA THR A 684 -13.81 -5.33 -19.20
C THR A 684 -13.08 -5.95 -20.38
N THR A 685 -12.94 -5.22 -21.50
CA THR A 685 -12.12 -5.68 -22.64
C THR A 685 -10.71 -6.06 -22.18
N LEU A 686 -10.12 -5.25 -21.29
CA LEU A 686 -8.86 -5.55 -20.63
C LEU A 686 -8.86 -6.92 -19.95
N ARG A 687 -9.83 -7.17 -19.05
CA ARG A 687 -9.88 -8.41 -18.28
C ARG A 687 -10.12 -9.62 -19.18
N ALA A 688 -11.04 -9.52 -20.13
CA ALA A 688 -11.35 -10.58 -21.08
C ALA A 688 -10.13 -11.00 -21.90
N VAL A 689 -9.36 -10.04 -22.43
CA VAL A 689 -8.13 -10.33 -23.20
C VAL A 689 -7.04 -10.92 -22.30
N LEU A 690 -6.85 -10.39 -21.09
CA LEU A 690 -5.86 -10.93 -20.14
C LEU A 690 -6.16 -12.39 -19.77
N ASP A 691 -7.42 -12.71 -19.50
CA ASP A 691 -7.85 -14.08 -19.17
C ASP A 691 -7.60 -15.05 -20.35
N LEU A 692 -7.75 -14.58 -21.60
CA LEU A 692 -7.45 -15.36 -22.81
C LEU A 692 -5.95 -15.51 -23.09
N LEU A 693 -5.13 -14.54 -22.67
CA LEU A 693 -3.67 -14.64 -22.78
C LEU A 693 -3.08 -15.59 -21.73
N CYS A 694 -3.75 -15.76 -20.58
CA CYS A 694 -3.32 -16.68 -19.53
C CYS A 694 -3.19 -18.11 -20.07
N GLY A 695 -2.05 -18.77 -19.82
CA GLY A 695 -1.78 -20.14 -20.26
C GLY A 695 -1.11 -20.28 -21.63
N HIS A 696 -0.91 -19.19 -22.38
CA HIS A 696 -0.22 -19.21 -23.66
C HIS A 696 1.24 -18.71 -23.58
N GLY A 697 2.17 -19.44 -24.20
CA GLY A 697 3.59 -19.06 -24.27
C GLY A 697 4.39 -19.34 -22.98
N PRO A 698 5.72 -19.14 -23.00
CA PRO A 698 6.55 -19.30 -21.81
C PRO A 698 6.31 -18.15 -20.82
N PRO A 699 6.34 -18.40 -19.50
CA PRO A 699 6.24 -17.32 -18.52
C PRO A 699 7.45 -16.39 -18.60
N ALA A 700 7.22 -15.09 -18.41
CA ALA A 700 8.26 -14.09 -18.38
C ALA A 700 9.31 -14.39 -17.30
N HIS A 701 10.57 -14.08 -17.63
CA HIS A 701 11.67 -14.12 -16.67
C HIS A 701 11.39 -13.14 -15.54
N ARG A 702 11.41 -13.62 -14.29
CA ARG A 702 11.09 -12.82 -13.10
C ARG A 702 12.25 -11.91 -12.73
N VAL A 703 12.29 -10.73 -13.33
CA VAL A 703 13.25 -9.66 -12.98
C VAL A 703 13.07 -9.19 -11.54
N TRP A 704 11.84 -9.18 -11.05
CA TRP A 704 11.48 -8.76 -9.70
C TRP A 704 10.72 -9.88 -8.99
N LEU A 705 11.33 -10.39 -7.92
CA LEU A 705 10.64 -11.29 -7.01
C LEU A 705 9.81 -10.48 -6.02
N PRO A 706 8.70 -11.02 -5.47
CA PRO A 706 7.96 -10.34 -4.41
C PRO A 706 8.90 -9.89 -3.27
N PRO A 707 8.65 -8.78 -2.57
CA PRO A 707 9.43 -8.43 -1.39
C PRO A 707 9.32 -9.49 -0.27
N LEU A 708 10.30 -9.51 0.64
CA LEU A 708 10.27 -10.38 1.82
C LEU A 708 9.29 -9.86 2.88
N ASP A 709 8.01 -10.11 2.69
CA ASP A 709 6.96 -9.62 3.60
C ASP A 709 6.58 -10.62 4.69
N ARG A 710 6.44 -11.91 4.33
CA ARG A 710 6.06 -12.97 5.26
C ARG A 710 7.25 -13.91 5.49
N ALA A 711 7.49 -14.24 6.76
CA ALA A 711 8.47 -15.25 7.12
C ALA A 711 8.03 -16.62 6.57
N PRO A 712 8.90 -17.36 5.85
CA PRO A 712 8.59 -18.71 5.41
C PRO A 712 8.49 -19.66 6.62
N SER A 713 7.80 -20.78 6.45
CA SER A 713 7.89 -21.87 7.43
C SER A 713 9.25 -22.57 7.29
N LEU A 714 9.84 -22.98 8.42
CA LEU A 714 11.08 -23.75 8.41
C LEU A 714 10.92 -25.08 7.66
N HIS A 715 9.76 -25.73 7.78
CA HIS A 715 9.42 -26.94 7.02
C HIS A 715 9.65 -26.78 5.52
N THR A 716 9.18 -25.67 4.92
CA THR A 716 9.39 -25.39 3.49
C THR A 716 10.88 -25.29 3.14
N LEU A 717 11.68 -24.64 3.98
CA LEU A 717 13.12 -24.48 3.72
C LEU A 717 13.89 -25.79 3.84
N LEU A 718 13.48 -26.67 4.76
CA LEU A 718 14.09 -27.99 4.93
C LEU A 718 13.78 -28.93 3.75
N LEU A 719 12.63 -28.77 3.10
CA LEU A 719 12.31 -29.52 1.87
C LEU A 719 13.12 -29.03 0.66
N ASP A 720 13.31 -27.72 0.54
CA ASP A 720 13.99 -27.11 -0.61
C ASP A 720 15.52 -27.25 -0.54
N ALA A 721 16.10 -27.25 0.67
CA ALA A 721 17.52 -27.50 0.87
C ALA A 721 17.77 -29.01 0.86
N ALA A 722 18.53 -29.52 -0.12
CA ALA A 722 18.94 -30.92 -0.13
C ALA A 722 19.57 -31.28 1.23
N PRO A 723 18.99 -32.21 2.02
CA PRO A 723 19.55 -32.55 3.30
C PRO A 723 20.92 -33.16 3.03
N ALA A 724 21.98 -32.52 3.54
CA ALA A 724 23.20 -33.21 3.87
C ALA A 724 22.99 -33.73 5.31
N PRO A 725 22.36 -34.90 5.51
CA PRO A 725 22.32 -35.49 6.84
C PRO A 725 23.76 -35.59 7.35
N ASP A 726 23.97 -35.22 8.61
CA ASP A 726 25.27 -35.17 9.31
C ASP A 726 26.17 -33.96 9.06
N ALA A 727 25.73 -32.94 8.30
CA ALA A 727 26.37 -31.63 8.35
C ALA A 727 25.64 -30.74 9.37
N LEU A 728 26.37 -30.18 10.37
CA LEU A 728 25.88 -29.12 11.27
C LEU A 728 25.64 -27.80 10.52
N THR A 729 25.03 -27.86 9.34
CA THR A 729 24.73 -26.77 8.43
C THR A 729 23.25 -26.80 8.13
N VAL A 730 22.49 -25.85 8.69
CA VAL A 730 21.02 -25.85 8.61
C VAL A 730 20.47 -24.55 8.04
N PRO A 731 19.35 -24.58 7.30
CA PRO A 731 18.68 -23.37 6.87
C PRO A 731 17.89 -22.76 8.03
N VAL A 732 18.00 -21.44 8.24
CA VAL A 732 17.26 -20.71 9.30
C VAL A 732 16.40 -19.56 8.76
N GLY A 733 16.44 -19.32 7.45
CA GLY A 733 15.74 -18.21 6.81
C GLY A 733 16.01 -18.15 5.31
N ILE A 734 15.70 -17.00 4.72
CA ILE A 734 15.94 -16.71 3.29
C ILE A 734 16.67 -15.38 3.14
N ILE A 735 17.56 -15.33 2.15
CA ILE A 735 18.31 -14.15 1.74
C ILE A 735 17.71 -13.65 0.42
N ASP A 736 17.43 -12.36 0.34
CA ASP A 736 16.97 -11.69 -0.88
C ASP A 736 18.19 -11.16 -1.65
N ARG A 737 18.42 -11.69 -2.86
CA ARG A 737 19.51 -11.27 -3.74
C ARG A 737 18.93 -10.59 -4.99
N PRO A 738 18.51 -9.32 -4.90
CA PRO A 738 17.82 -8.65 -6.01
C PRO A 738 18.68 -8.52 -7.27
N PHE A 739 19.99 -8.27 -7.14
CA PHE A 739 20.90 -8.19 -8.29
C PHE A 739 21.04 -9.52 -9.04
N GLU A 740 21.04 -10.64 -8.33
CA GLU A 740 21.08 -11.99 -8.92
C GLU A 740 19.67 -12.50 -9.32
N GLN A 741 18.63 -11.75 -8.95
CA GLN A 741 17.22 -12.04 -9.23
C GLN A 741 16.75 -13.39 -8.66
N LEU A 742 17.29 -13.76 -7.51
CA LEU A 742 16.98 -15.02 -6.84
C LEU A 742 16.90 -14.86 -5.32
N ARG A 743 16.41 -15.89 -4.65
CA ARG A 743 16.46 -16.02 -3.20
C ARG A 743 17.22 -17.28 -2.85
N THR A 744 18.12 -17.19 -1.88
CA THR A 744 18.86 -18.34 -1.38
C THR A 744 18.45 -18.64 0.06
N PRO A 745 18.49 -19.90 0.50
CA PRO A 745 18.35 -20.20 1.92
C PRO A 745 19.50 -19.55 2.71
N LEU A 746 19.17 -19.02 3.88
CA LEU A 746 20.15 -18.57 4.86
C LEU A 746 20.69 -19.80 5.59
N MET A 747 21.84 -20.28 5.14
CA MET A 747 22.53 -21.42 5.74
C MET A 747 23.40 -20.95 6.90
N VAL A 748 23.27 -21.63 8.04
CA VAL A 748 24.14 -21.43 9.21
C VAL A 748 25.02 -22.65 9.34
N ASP A 749 26.34 -22.48 9.19
CA ASP A 749 27.34 -23.54 9.31
C ASP A 749 28.01 -23.50 10.68
N LEU A 750 27.78 -24.54 11.48
CA LEU A 750 28.26 -24.66 12.86
C LEU A 750 29.39 -25.68 13.02
N ARG A 751 29.96 -26.20 11.93
CA ARG A 751 30.94 -27.30 11.99
C ARG A 751 32.29 -26.88 12.57
N GLY A 752 32.69 -25.62 12.43
CA GLY A 752 34.04 -25.12 12.75
C GLY A 752 34.03 -23.75 13.42
N ALA A 753 34.89 -22.84 12.94
CA ALA A 753 35.08 -21.51 13.56
C ALA A 753 33.81 -20.63 13.63
N ALA A 754 32.82 -20.92 12.79
CA ALA A 754 31.51 -20.26 12.80
C ALA A 754 30.49 -20.90 13.77
N GLY A 755 30.92 -21.85 14.60
CA GLY A 755 30.05 -22.61 15.51
C GLY A 755 29.42 -21.81 16.66
N ASN A 756 30.00 -20.67 17.03
CA ASN A 756 29.37 -19.75 17.98
C ASN A 756 28.49 -18.74 17.24
N VAL A 757 27.30 -18.48 17.77
CA VAL A 757 26.25 -17.70 17.10
C VAL A 757 25.83 -16.51 17.97
N ALA A 758 25.70 -15.32 17.37
CA ALA A 758 25.02 -14.20 18.00
C ALA A 758 23.83 -13.71 17.16
N VAL A 759 22.70 -13.49 17.84
CA VAL A 759 21.49 -12.90 17.29
C VAL A 759 21.28 -11.52 17.90
N ILE A 760 21.51 -10.47 17.12
CA ILE A 760 21.46 -9.08 17.59
C ILE A 760 20.25 -8.37 17.02
N GLY A 761 19.55 -7.58 17.82
CA GLY A 761 18.38 -6.85 17.35
C GLY A 761 17.65 -6.06 18.42
N ALA A 762 16.95 -5.01 18.00
CA ALA A 762 16.10 -4.19 18.86
C ALA A 762 15.04 -5.04 19.62
N PRO A 763 14.40 -4.52 20.68
CA PRO A 763 13.23 -5.15 21.27
C PRO A 763 12.19 -5.54 20.20
N GLN A 764 11.59 -6.71 20.32
CA GLN A 764 10.58 -7.25 19.37
C GLN A 764 11.04 -7.47 17.91
N SER A 765 12.34 -7.35 17.59
CA SER A 765 12.88 -7.61 16.25
C SER A 765 12.86 -9.08 15.80
N GLY A 766 12.52 -10.03 16.68
CA GLY A 766 12.48 -11.47 16.36
C GLY A 766 13.68 -12.29 16.89
N LYS A 767 14.48 -11.78 17.84
CA LYS A 767 15.64 -12.50 18.41
C LYS A 767 15.31 -13.90 18.93
N SER A 768 14.35 -14.00 19.85
CA SER A 768 13.94 -15.29 20.42
C SER A 768 13.33 -16.23 19.38
N MET A 769 12.69 -15.67 18.33
CA MET A 769 12.20 -16.46 17.19
C MET A 769 13.37 -17.07 16.42
N ALA A 770 14.41 -16.31 16.12
CA ALA A 770 15.60 -16.82 15.43
C ALA A 770 16.32 -17.92 16.23
N LEU A 771 16.44 -17.77 17.55
CA LEU A 771 16.99 -18.83 18.42
C LEU A 771 16.14 -20.11 18.35
N ARG A 772 14.82 -20.00 18.43
CA ARG A 772 13.91 -21.13 18.30
C ARG A 772 13.98 -21.78 16.92
N THR A 773 14.08 -20.98 15.87
CA THR A 773 14.22 -21.48 14.50
C THR A 773 15.51 -22.27 14.34
N LEU A 774 16.63 -21.80 14.90
CA LEU A 774 17.89 -22.53 14.91
C LEU A 774 17.79 -23.87 15.65
N ILE A 775 17.24 -23.86 16.88
CA ILE A 775 17.01 -25.09 17.67
C ILE A 775 16.14 -26.07 16.90
N THR A 776 15.03 -25.59 16.32
CA THR A 776 14.09 -26.42 15.57
C THR A 776 14.72 -26.98 14.29
N ALA A 777 15.54 -26.20 13.59
CA ALA A 777 16.20 -26.64 12.37
C ALA A 777 17.22 -27.74 12.63
N LEU A 778 18.02 -27.60 13.69
CA LEU A 778 18.95 -28.64 14.12
C LEU A 778 18.21 -29.88 14.64
N ALA A 779 17.15 -29.70 15.44
CA ALA A 779 16.34 -30.81 15.95
C ALA A 779 15.61 -31.59 14.84
N ALA A 780 15.19 -30.92 13.78
CA ALA A 780 14.53 -31.57 12.63
C ALA A 780 15.52 -32.33 11.71
N THR A 781 16.82 -32.04 11.81
CA THR A 781 17.86 -32.59 10.90
C THR A 781 18.84 -33.54 11.59
N HIS A 782 18.88 -33.58 12.91
CA HIS A 782 19.83 -34.37 13.72
C HIS A 782 19.11 -35.15 14.82
N ASP A 783 19.69 -36.26 15.29
CA ASP A 783 19.18 -37.03 16.44
C ASP A 783 19.51 -36.32 17.77
N PRO A 784 18.71 -36.48 18.85
CA PRO A 784 19.03 -35.93 20.18
C PRO A 784 20.34 -36.43 20.78
N GLY A 785 20.90 -37.55 20.28
CA GLY A 785 22.26 -37.99 20.60
C GLY A 785 23.34 -37.23 19.86
N GLN A 786 23.06 -36.59 18.71
CA GLN A 786 24.02 -35.81 17.94
C GLN A 786 24.06 -34.34 18.36
N VAL A 787 22.92 -33.73 18.70
CA VAL A 787 22.86 -32.32 19.14
C VAL A 787 22.01 -32.17 20.40
N GLN A 788 22.48 -31.37 21.35
CA GLN A 788 21.76 -31.08 22.60
C GLN A 788 21.74 -29.58 22.91
N PHE A 789 20.66 -29.13 23.52
CA PHE A 789 20.46 -27.72 23.86
C PHE A 789 20.23 -27.52 25.35
N TYR A 790 20.92 -26.51 25.90
CA TYR A 790 20.74 -25.99 27.24
C TYR A 790 20.42 -24.51 27.18
N CYS A 791 19.17 -24.17 27.49
CA CYS A 791 18.62 -22.85 27.21
C CYS A 791 18.48 -22.01 28.49
N MET A 792 18.98 -20.78 28.45
CA MET A 792 18.81 -19.76 29.47
C MET A 792 17.90 -18.64 28.92
N ASP A 793 16.68 -18.54 29.44
CA ASP A 793 15.67 -17.61 28.97
C ASP A 793 15.58 -16.36 29.86
N PHE A 794 16.20 -15.28 29.41
CA PHE A 794 16.07 -13.94 30.00
C PHE A 794 15.38 -12.96 29.04
N GLY A 795 14.95 -13.42 27.85
CA GLY A 795 14.44 -12.61 26.75
C GLY A 795 12.92 -12.43 26.74
N GLY A 796 12.16 -13.26 27.48
CA GLY A 796 10.71 -13.11 27.63
C GLY A 796 9.91 -14.41 27.75
N GLY A 797 10.55 -15.55 28.02
CA GLY A 797 9.87 -16.84 28.24
C GLY A 797 9.62 -17.65 26.97
N SER A 798 10.04 -17.16 25.79
CA SER A 798 9.78 -17.82 24.49
C SER A 798 10.50 -19.17 24.35
N LEU A 799 11.69 -19.32 24.94
CA LEU A 799 12.45 -20.58 24.91
C LEU A 799 11.83 -21.64 25.83
N THR A 800 10.98 -21.27 26.78
CA THR A 800 10.24 -22.26 27.60
C THR A 800 9.45 -23.25 26.74
N SER A 801 8.95 -22.81 25.57
CA SER A 801 8.23 -23.66 24.62
C SER A 801 9.07 -24.80 24.04
N THR A 802 10.41 -24.68 24.05
CA THR A 802 11.29 -25.73 23.51
C THR A 802 11.56 -26.85 24.51
N ARG A 803 11.11 -26.75 25.77
CA ARG A 803 11.30 -27.79 26.80
C ARG A 803 10.70 -29.15 26.41
N ALA A 804 9.72 -29.17 25.51
CA ALA A 804 9.11 -30.41 25.00
C ALA A 804 9.91 -31.07 23.86
N VAL A 805 10.94 -30.40 23.33
CA VAL A 805 11.78 -30.94 22.25
C VAL A 805 12.77 -31.95 22.83
N PRO A 806 12.86 -33.19 22.28
CA PRO A 806 13.76 -34.23 22.80
C PRO A 806 15.23 -33.83 22.91
N HIS A 807 15.69 -32.92 22.03
CA HIS A 807 17.07 -32.40 22.01
C HIS A 807 17.35 -31.38 23.12
N VAL A 808 16.34 -30.87 23.83
CA VAL A 808 16.52 -29.84 24.87
C VAL A 808 16.57 -30.51 26.24
N GLY A 809 17.76 -30.56 26.84
CA GLY A 809 17.96 -31.25 28.12
C GLY A 809 17.52 -30.41 29.33
N ALA A 810 17.61 -29.08 29.23
CA ALA A 810 17.10 -28.19 30.26
C ALA A 810 16.83 -26.77 29.73
N VAL A 811 15.84 -26.11 30.34
CA VAL A 811 15.55 -24.68 30.14
C VAL A 811 15.47 -24.03 31.52
N ALA A 812 16.31 -23.03 31.77
CA ALA A 812 16.32 -22.22 32.99
C ALA A 812 15.92 -20.78 32.71
N GLY A 813 15.17 -20.19 33.64
CA GLY A 813 14.91 -18.76 33.67
C GLY A 813 15.44 -18.12 34.96
N ARG A 814 15.07 -16.84 35.17
CA ARG A 814 15.41 -16.05 36.36
C ARG A 814 15.07 -16.72 37.70
N ALA A 815 14.00 -17.51 37.74
CA ALA A 815 13.55 -18.15 38.97
C ALA A 815 14.42 -19.34 39.41
N GLU A 816 15.34 -19.81 38.55
CA GLU A 816 16.11 -21.03 38.74
C GLU A 816 17.64 -20.78 38.73
N PRO A 817 18.17 -19.88 39.59
CA PRO A 817 19.58 -19.45 39.54
C PRO A 817 20.58 -20.61 39.73
N ARG A 818 20.19 -21.64 40.49
CA ARG A 818 21.01 -22.85 40.69
C ARG A 818 21.12 -23.68 39.41
N LEU A 819 20.03 -23.78 38.65
CA LEU A 819 20.03 -24.50 37.39
C LEU A 819 20.91 -23.76 36.38
N VAL A 820 20.80 -22.43 36.27
CA VAL A 820 21.66 -21.59 35.41
C VAL A 820 23.15 -21.84 35.68
N ALA A 821 23.58 -21.71 36.95
CA ALA A 821 24.97 -21.96 37.32
C ALA A 821 25.41 -23.41 37.00
N ARG A 822 24.53 -24.39 37.25
CA ARG A 822 24.79 -25.80 36.94
C ARG A 822 24.95 -26.05 35.44
N MET A 823 24.18 -25.37 34.58
CA MET A 823 24.32 -25.50 33.12
C MET A 823 25.71 -25.07 32.63
N VAL A 824 26.21 -23.93 33.12
CA VAL A 824 27.54 -23.46 32.75
C VAL A 824 28.62 -24.42 33.24
N ALA A 825 28.51 -24.86 34.50
CA ALA A 825 29.46 -25.81 35.09
C ALA A 825 29.48 -27.17 34.37
N GLU A 826 28.32 -27.63 33.85
CA GLU A 826 28.24 -28.86 33.06
C GLU A 826 28.94 -28.72 31.72
N CYS A 827 28.78 -27.59 31.03
CA CYS A 827 29.52 -27.30 29.79
C CYS A 827 31.04 -27.26 30.04
N GLU A 828 31.49 -26.59 31.10
CA GLU A 828 32.92 -26.57 31.48
C GLU A 828 33.44 -27.98 31.80
N SER A 829 32.67 -28.78 32.54
CA SER A 829 33.03 -30.16 32.89
C SER A 829 33.11 -31.06 31.65
N LEU A 830 32.22 -30.85 30.67
CA LEU A 830 32.24 -31.58 29.41
C LEU A 830 33.47 -31.24 28.56
N ILE A 831 33.86 -29.95 28.52
CA ILE A 831 35.10 -29.53 27.85
C ILE A 831 36.30 -30.24 28.46
N GLN A 832 36.43 -30.23 29.79
CA GLN A 832 37.53 -30.91 30.48
C GLN A 832 37.52 -32.43 30.26
N LEU A 833 36.33 -33.04 30.28
CA LEU A 833 36.17 -34.47 30.01
C LEU A 833 36.66 -34.82 28.59
N ARG A 834 36.25 -34.03 27.59
CA ARG A 834 36.64 -34.25 26.20
C ARG A 834 38.10 -33.95 25.94
N GLU A 835 38.68 -32.97 26.61
CA GLU A 835 40.12 -32.71 26.57
C GLU A 835 40.91 -33.95 27.00
N ASN A 836 40.51 -34.57 28.11
CA ASN A 836 41.13 -35.81 28.59
C ASN A 836 40.89 -36.96 27.60
N ILE A 837 39.66 -37.17 27.12
CA ILE A 837 39.35 -38.24 26.16
C ILE A 837 40.17 -38.07 24.88
N PHE A 838 40.26 -36.86 24.34
CA PHE A 838 40.95 -36.58 23.08
C PHE A 838 42.45 -36.81 23.24
N SER A 839 43.01 -36.37 24.37
CA SER A 839 44.41 -36.64 24.73
C SER A 839 44.68 -38.14 24.87
N ASP A 840 43.87 -38.87 25.64
CA ASP A 840 44.08 -40.28 25.97
C ASP A 840 43.91 -41.22 24.76
N HIS A 841 43.02 -40.87 23.83
CA HIS A 841 42.66 -41.70 22.68
C HIS A 841 43.19 -41.18 21.34
N GLY A 842 44.02 -40.12 21.36
CA GLY A 842 44.65 -39.56 20.16
C GLY A 842 43.69 -38.93 19.16
N ILE A 843 42.56 -38.38 19.63
CA ILE A 843 41.55 -37.73 18.78
C ILE A 843 42.04 -36.31 18.47
N THR A 844 42.25 -36.02 17.19
CA THR A 844 42.91 -34.78 16.78
C THR A 844 41.96 -33.60 16.59
N SER A 845 40.66 -33.87 16.41
CA SER A 845 39.65 -32.83 16.18
C SER A 845 38.23 -33.28 16.54
N ILE A 846 37.34 -32.32 16.79
CA ILE A 846 35.91 -32.60 16.99
C ILE A 846 35.26 -33.26 15.76
N ALA A 847 35.75 -33.00 14.54
CA ALA A 847 35.22 -33.64 13.33
C ALA A 847 35.49 -35.15 13.32
N GLU A 848 36.68 -35.55 13.76
CA GLU A 848 37.04 -36.96 13.96
C GLU A 848 36.13 -37.59 15.04
N TYR A 849 35.92 -36.89 16.16
CA TYR A 849 35.04 -37.34 17.23
C TYR A 849 33.58 -37.55 16.78
N ARG A 850 33.01 -36.61 16.00
CA ARG A 850 31.66 -36.73 15.43
C ARG A 850 31.55 -37.97 14.53
N THR A 851 32.59 -38.26 13.74
CA THR A 851 32.66 -39.46 12.88
C THR A 851 32.70 -40.75 13.70
N LEU A 852 33.44 -40.77 14.82
CA LEU A 852 33.46 -41.90 15.74
C LEU A 852 32.08 -42.12 16.39
N ARG A 853 31.43 -41.05 16.82
CA ARG A 853 30.09 -41.08 17.43
C ARG A 853 29.00 -41.56 16.47
N ALA A 854 29.10 -41.22 15.18
CA ALA A 854 28.18 -41.74 14.16
C ALA A 854 28.24 -43.29 14.04
N ARG A 855 29.37 -43.91 14.43
CA ARG A 855 29.55 -45.37 14.41
C ARG A 855 29.21 -46.05 15.73
N CYS A 856 29.37 -45.35 16.86
CA CYS A 856 29.18 -45.89 18.20
C CYS A 856 28.36 -44.92 19.06
N LYS A 857 27.20 -45.36 19.56
CA LYS A 857 26.39 -44.57 20.49
C LYS A 857 27.15 -44.46 21.83
N ALA A 858 27.56 -43.23 22.18
CA ALA A 858 28.32 -42.85 23.39
C ALA A 858 29.76 -43.43 23.48
N PRO A 859 30.69 -43.00 22.59
CA PRO A 859 32.08 -43.44 22.65
C PRO A 859 32.73 -43.01 23.97
N HIS A 860 33.48 -43.93 24.59
CA HIS A 860 34.21 -43.69 25.86
C HIS A 860 33.32 -43.21 27.04
N GLY A 861 32.01 -43.48 26.99
CA GLY A 861 31.08 -43.10 28.05
C GLY A 861 30.56 -41.65 27.97
N ASP A 862 30.85 -40.90 26.91
CA ASP A 862 30.31 -39.56 26.68
C ASP A 862 28.91 -39.62 26.05
N ALA A 863 27.89 -39.31 26.85
CA ALA A 863 26.50 -39.28 26.43
C ALA A 863 26.15 -38.09 25.50
N PHE A 864 27.02 -37.08 25.36
CA PHE A 864 26.74 -35.83 24.65
C PHE A 864 27.30 -35.79 23.23
N GLY A 865 26.58 -35.17 22.30
CA GLY A 865 27.06 -34.83 20.96
C GLY A 865 27.58 -33.39 20.94
N ASP A 866 27.18 -32.61 19.94
CA ASP A 866 27.41 -31.17 19.94
C ASP A 866 26.44 -30.47 20.89
N VAL A 867 26.98 -29.79 21.90
CA VAL A 867 26.21 -29.15 22.96
C VAL A 867 26.11 -27.65 22.70
N PHE A 868 24.89 -27.13 22.67
CA PHE A 868 24.58 -25.72 22.45
C PHE A 868 24.08 -25.06 23.73
N LEU A 869 24.90 -24.16 24.28
CA LEU A 869 24.51 -23.26 25.36
C LEU A 869 23.81 -22.04 24.76
N VAL A 870 22.48 -22.01 24.86
CA VAL A 870 21.63 -20.97 24.26
C VAL A 870 21.23 -19.93 25.31
N ILE A 871 21.55 -18.66 25.08
CA ILE A 871 21.30 -17.55 26.02
C ILE A 871 20.42 -16.50 25.34
N ASP A 872 19.16 -16.38 25.74
CA ASP A 872 18.30 -15.30 25.25
C ASP A 872 18.36 -14.10 26.21
N GLY A 873 19.04 -13.02 25.81
CA GLY A 873 19.15 -11.78 26.58
C GLY A 873 20.44 -11.65 27.39
N TRP A 874 21.57 -11.49 26.70
CA TRP A 874 22.91 -11.35 27.28
C TRP A 874 23.05 -10.23 28.32
N ALA A 875 22.50 -9.05 28.04
CA ALA A 875 22.57 -7.92 28.98
C ALA A 875 21.91 -8.21 30.33
N ARG A 876 20.78 -8.94 30.32
CA ARG A 876 20.05 -9.31 31.55
C ARG A 876 20.77 -10.39 32.34
N LEU A 877 21.28 -11.42 31.66
CA LEU A 877 22.19 -12.40 32.29
C LEU A 877 23.31 -11.67 33.02
N GLY A 878 23.88 -10.66 32.37
CA GLY A 878 24.96 -9.89 32.94
C GLY A 878 24.63 -8.97 34.11
N GLN A 879 23.35 -8.69 34.39
CA GLN A 879 22.92 -7.93 35.55
C GLN A 879 22.68 -8.84 36.76
N GLU A 880 22.24 -10.08 36.53
CA GLU A 880 21.83 -11.02 37.58
C GLU A 880 22.91 -12.05 37.92
N PHE A 881 23.77 -12.39 36.96
CA PHE A 881 24.76 -13.46 37.03
C PHE A 881 26.13 -13.00 36.47
N ASP A 882 26.62 -11.84 36.93
CA ASP A 882 27.86 -11.25 36.41
C ASP A 882 29.08 -12.19 36.53
N GLU A 883 29.13 -12.99 37.61
CA GLU A 883 30.17 -13.99 37.87
C GLU A 883 30.26 -15.05 36.75
N LEU A 884 29.13 -15.40 36.10
CA LEU A 884 29.10 -16.42 35.05
C LEU A 884 29.60 -15.91 33.69
N LYS A 885 29.77 -14.59 33.50
CA LYS A 885 30.27 -14.05 32.22
C LYS A 885 31.66 -14.56 31.87
N ALA A 886 32.54 -14.66 32.87
CA ALA A 886 33.91 -15.13 32.68
C ALA A 886 33.91 -16.60 32.22
N SER A 887 33.14 -17.45 32.90
CA SER A 887 32.92 -18.85 32.55
C SER A 887 32.33 -19.03 31.15
N ILE A 888 31.26 -18.32 30.80
CA ILE A 888 30.65 -18.41 29.46
C ILE A 888 31.64 -17.96 28.38
N THR A 889 32.45 -16.94 28.65
CA THR A 889 33.50 -16.49 27.72
C THR A 889 34.60 -17.53 27.54
N ALA A 890 34.99 -18.23 28.62
CA ALA A 890 35.93 -19.34 28.54
C ALA A 890 35.36 -20.51 27.71
N VAL A 891 34.10 -20.88 27.94
CA VAL A 891 33.36 -21.87 27.14
C VAL A 891 33.33 -21.47 25.66
N ALA A 892 33.04 -20.21 25.33
CA ALA A 892 33.05 -19.76 23.93
C ALA A 892 34.46 -19.81 23.29
N THR A 893 35.52 -19.57 24.08
CA THR A 893 36.91 -19.52 23.60
C THR A 893 37.49 -20.91 23.35
N GLN A 894 37.19 -21.88 24.21
CA GLN A 894 37.77 -23.23 24.15
C GLN A 894 36.80 -24.29 23.60
N GLY A 895 35.49 -24.06 23.72
CA GLY A 895 34.45 -25.08 23.52
C GLY A 895 34.33 -25.61 22.10
N LEU A 896 34.57 -24.78 21.07
CA LEU A 896 34.42 -25.21 19.67
C LEU A 896 35.33 -26.39 19.30
N SER A 897 36.53 -26.46 19.87
CA SER A 897 37.46 -27.58 19.68
C SER A 897 36.94 -28.91 20.24
N PHE A 898 35.99 -28.83 21.17
CA PHE A 898 35.41 -29.97 21.88
C PHE A 898 33.90 -30.08 21.66
N GLY A 899 33.32 -29.44 20.64
CA GLY A 899 31.89 -29.57 20.29
C GLY A 899 30.95 -28.93 21.31
N VAL A 900 31.38 -27.87 21.98
CA VAL A 900 30.54 -27.04 22.85
C VAL A 900 30.43 -25.64 22.24
N HIS A 901 29.20 -25.26 21.94
CA HIS A 901 28.84 -24.07 21.17
C HIS A 901 28.12 -23.06 22.07
N VAL A 902 28.42 -21.77 21.90
CA VAL A 902 27.68 -20.69 22.56
C VAL A 902 26.81 -19.97 21.55
N VAL A 903 25.51 -19.92 21.83
CA VAL A 903 24.51 -19.20 21.04
C VAL A 903 23.90 -18.14 21.95
N LEU A 904 24.00 -16.86 21.61
CA LEU A 904 23.46 -15.79 22.45
C LEU A 904 22.62 -14.78 21.67
N SER A 905 21.72 -14.11 22.37
CA SER A 905 21.01 -12.94 21.85
C SER A 905 21.32 -11.69 22.68
N ALA A 906 21.43 -10.53 22.02
CA ALA A 906 21.64 -9.24 22.66
C ALA A 906 20.90 -8.14 21.92
N THR A 907 20.66 -6.98 22.55
CA THR A 907 19.93 -5.90 21.86
C THR A 907 20.81 -5.06 20.95
N ARG A 908 22.11 -4.99 21.29
CA ARG A 908 23.15 -4.25 20.55
C ARG A 908 24.47 -5.00 20.62
N TRP A 909 25.33 -4.79 19.62
CA TRP A 909 26.68 -5.33 19.63
C TRP A 909 27.52 -4.83 20.80
N ALA A 910 27.33 -3.57 21.21
CA ALA A 910 28.06 -2.95 22.33
C ALA A 910 27.84 -3.62 23.70
N GLU A 911 26.78 -4.44 23.85
CA GLU A 911 26.54 -5.20 25.09
C GLU A 911 27.50 -6.40 25.24
N ILE A 912 28.10 -6.86 24.14
CA ILE A 912 28.99 -8.01 24.10
C ILE A 912 30.42 -7.49 24.17
N ARG A 913 31.18 -7.94 25.18
CA ARG A 913 32.58 -7.55 25.33
C ARG A 913 33.42 -8.07 24.16
N PRO A 914 34.48 -7.34 23.72
CA PRO A 914 35.31 -7.75 22.59
C PRO A 914 35.81 -9.20 22.67
N ALA A 915 36.28 -9.63 23.85
CA ALA A 915 36.77 -10.98 24.08
C ALA A 915 35.78 -12.10 23.71
N LEU A 916 34.47 -11.89 23.93
CA LEU A 916 33.43 -12.84 23.53
C LEU A 916 32.96 -12.60 22.09
N ARG A 917 32.83 -11.33 21.69
CA ARG A 917 32.40 -10.93 20.34
C ARG A 917 33.31 -11.51 19.26
N ASP A 918 34.61 -11.51 19.50
CA ASP A 918 35.62 -11.96 18.54
C ASP A 918 35.61 -13.50 18.38
N GLN A 919 35.04 -14.24 19.35
CA GLN A 919 34.82 -15.69 19.28
C GLN A 919 33.52 -16.08 18.54
N ILE A 920 32.70 -15.09 18.15
CA ILE A 920 31.43 -15.32 17.44
C ILE A 920 31.66 -15.21 15.94
N GLY A 921 31.67 -16.36 15.26
CA GLY A 921 31.80 -16.43 13.81
C GLY A 921 30.47 -16.28 13.07
N THR A 922 29.37 -16.88 13.54
CA THR A 922 28.05 -16.70 12.91
C THR A 922 27.32 -15.50 13.52
N ARG A 923 27.01 -14.51 12.69
CA ARG A 923 26.38 -13.25 13.12
C ARG A 923 25.06 -13.04 12.38
N ILE A 924 23.96 -13.03 13.13
CA ILE A 924 22.61 -12.80 12.63
C ILE A 924 22.14 -11.44 13.16
N GLU A 925 22.25 -10.41 12.32
CA GLU A 925 21.85 -9.04 12.68
C GLU A 925 20.42 -8.78 12.20
N LEU A 926 19.48 -8.76 13.13
CA LEU A 926 18.10 -8.33 12.89
C LEU A 926 18.01 -6.80 12.92
N ARG A 927 16.81 -6.25 12.71
CA ARG A 927 16.58 -4.80 12.84
C ARG A 927 17.16 -4.25 14.15
N LEU A 928 18.14 -3.37 14.02
CA LEU A 928 18.74 -2.62 15.14
C LEU A 928 17.91 -1.39 15.51
N GLY A 929 18.05 -0.96 16.77
CA GLY A 929 17.44 0.29 17.25
C GLY A 929 18.11 1.50 16.59
N ASP A 930 19.44 1.50 16.64
CA ASP A 930 20.29 2.44 15.91
C ASP A 930 21.05 1.70 14.80
N PRO A 931 20.81 2.00 13.52
CA PRO A 931 21.57 1.43 12.41
C PRO A 931 23.08 1.71 12.44
N ALA A 932 23.54 2.75 13.16
CA ALA A 932 24.96 3.05 13.29
C ALA A 932 25.72 1.98 14.08
N ASP A 933 25.01 1.22 14.94
CA ASP A 933 25.55 0.11 15.72
C ASP A 933 25.79 -1.16 14.86
N SER A 934 25.45 -1.14 13.57
CA SER A 934 25.67 -2.28 12.66
C SER A 934 27.16 -2.57 12.48
N GLU A 935 27.53 -3.84 12.63
CA GLU A 935 28.87 -4.37 12.37
C GLU A 935 29.00 -4.94 10.93
N LEU A 936 27.88 -5.00 10.19
CA LEU A 936 27.83 -5.55 8.82
C LEU A 936 27.88 -4.43 7.78
N ASP A 937 26.81 -3.62 7.70
CA ASP A 937 26.74 -2.46 6.81
C ASP A 937 25.76 -1.43 7.38
N ARG A 938 26.31 -0.30 7.82
CA ARG A 938 25.54 0.81 8.44
C ARG A 938 24.52 1.42 7.49
N LYS A 939 24.79 1.47 6.19
CA LYS A 939 23.88 2.02 5.18
C LYS A 939 22.78 1.02 4.86
N ALA A 940 23.09 -0.27 4.72
CA ALA A 940 22.09 -1.31 4.52
C ALA A 940 21.17 -1.43 5.74
N ALA A 941 21.71 -1.31 6.96
CA ALA A 941 20.96 -1.42 8.21
C ALA A 941 19.86 -0.35 8.34
N GLN A 942 20.06 0.83 7.75
CA GLN A 942 19.05 1.90 7.73
C GLN A 942 17.78 1.46 6.98
N HIS A 943 17.94 0.66 5.92
CA HIS A 943 16.86 0.22 5.03
C HIS A 943 16.14 -1.05 5.51
N VAL A 944 16.56 -1.67 6.62
CA VAL A 944 15.85 -2.81 7.22
C VAL A 944 14.51 -2.34 7.81
N PRO A 945 13.34 -2.92 7.45
CA PRO A 945 12.05 -2.48 7.99
C PRO A 945 11.92 -2.62 9.51
N ARG A 946 11.14 -1.72 10.15
CA ARG A 946 10.96 -1.69 11.61
C ARG A 946 9.80 -2.56 12.12
N ASP A 947 8.77 -2.71 11.31
CA ASP A 947 7.48 -3.33 11.59
C ASP A 947 7.41 -4.83 11.25
N LYS A 948 8.51 -5.41 10.74
CA LYS A 948 8.59 -6.79 10.27
C LYS A 948 9.62 -7.60 11.08
N PRO A 949 9.22 -8.24 12.20
CA PRO A 949 10.11 -9.10 12.99
C PRO A 949 10.71 -10.24 12.15
N GLY A 950 11.97 -10.57 12.40
CA GLY A 950 12.73 -11.55 11.62
C GLY A 950 13.46 -10.95 10.42
N ARG A 951 13.21 -9.70 10.04
CA ARG A 951 14.01 -8.99 9.04
C ARG A 951 15.36 -8.58 9.60
N GLY A 952 16.40 -8.72 8.78
CA GLY A 952 17.77 -8.40 9.14
C GLY A 952 18.70 -8.32 7.94
N LEU A 953 20.00 -8.38 8.23
CA LEU A 953 21.09 -8.44 7.27
C LEU A 953 21.92 -9.71 7.47
N CYS A 954 22.36 -10.29 6.35
CA CYS A 954 23.39 -11.31 6.32
C CYS A 954 24.79 -10.69 6.33
N SER A 955 25.81 -11.53 6.52
CA SER A 955 27.22 -11.13 6.56
C SER A 955 27.72 -10.45 5.27
N ASP A 956 27.06 -10.69 4.14
CA ASP A 956 27.36 -10.04 2.85
C ASP A 956 26.59 -8.72 2.63
N GLY A 957 25.87 -8.24 3.64
CA GLY A 957 25.05 -7.03 3.58
C GLY A 957 23.68 -7.23 2.92
N SER A 958 23.36 -8.44 2.45
CA SER A 958 22.06 -8.73 1.83
C SER A 958 20.94 -8.77 2.87
N HIS A 959 19.73 -8.35 2.46
CA HIS A 959 18.56 -8.46 3.33
C HIS A 959 18.14 -9.91 3.52
N MET A 960 17.77 -10.26 4.75
CA MET A 960 17.26 -11.59 5.10
C MET A 960 15.92 -11.53 5.83
N MET A 961 15.25 -12.69 5.86
CA MET A 961 14.09 -12.97 6.69
C MET A 961 14.29 -14.33 7.39
N ILE A 962 14.25 -14.32 8.71
CA ILE A 962 14.27 -15.54 9.53
C ILE A 962 12.95 -16.31 9.35
N ALA A 963 13.05 -17.63 9.24
CA ALA A 963 11.89 -18.51 9.12
C ALA A 963 11.16 -18.68 10.45
N LEU A 964 9.87 -19.02 10.39
CA LEU A 964 9.11 -19.41 11.57
C LEU A 964 9.57 -20.81 12.05
N PRO A 965 9.65 -21.06 13.37
CA PRO A 965 10.05 -22.34 13.94
C PRO A 965 8.92 -23.39 13.84
N LEU A 966 8.45 -23.63 12.62
CA LEU A 966 7.38 -24.55 12.27
C LEU A 966 7.98 -25.63 11.37
N ALA A 967 8.37 -26.75 11.97
CA ALA A 967 8.83 -27.95 11.29
C ALA A 967 8.46 -29.18 12.13
N GLU A 968 8.26 -30.31 11.47
CA GLU A 968 8.08 -31.59 12.15
C GLU A 968 9.44 -32.08 12.66
N ILE A 969 9.50 -32.41 13.96
CA ILE A 969 10.68 -33.01 14.57
C ILE A 969 10.42 -34.53 14.59
N PRO A 970 11.29 -35.34 13.97
CA PRO A 970 11.11 -36.80 13.97
C PRO A 970 11.01 -37.35 15.40
N PRO A 971 10.21 -38.39 15.65
CA PRO A 971 10.18 -39.05 16.95
C PRO A 971 11.57 -39.62 17.24
N ALA A 972 12.10 -39.35 18.43
CA ALA A 972 13.44 -39.77 18.82
C ALA A 972 13.40 -40.93 19.82
N GLU A 973 14.31 -41.88 19.65
CA GLU A 973 14.52 -42.98 20.61
C GLU A 973 15.32 -42.55 21.85
N SER A 974 16.05 -41.43 21.75
CA SER A 974 16.87 -40.88 22.82
C SER A 974 16.45 -39.45 23.15
N VAL A 975 16.78 -38.99 24.35
CA VAL A 975 16.55 -37.61 24.80
C VAL A 975 17.87 -37.00 25.26
N ALA A 976 18.00 -35.68 25.14
CA ALA A 976 19.15 -34.97 25.62
C ALA A 976 19.34 -35.17 27.14
N PRO A 977 20.57 -35.37 27.64
CA PRO A 977 20.82 -35.58 29.05
C PRO A 977 20.27 -34.41 29.89
N PRO A 978 19.42 -34.66 30.90
CA PRO A 978 18.89 -33.60 31.74
C PRO A 978 19.96 -33.07 32.69
N ILE A 979 19.93 -31.76 32.98
CA ILE A 979 20.83 -31.15 33.96
C ILE A 979 20.20 -31.29 35.34
N ALA A 980 20.73 -32.24 36.09
CA ALA A 980 20.32 -32.50 37.45
C ALA A 980 20.78 -31.38 38.40
N VAL A 981 19.86 -30.90 39.24
CA VAL A 981 20.16 -30.07 40.40
C VAL A 981 20.01 -30.90 41.66
N LEU A 982 20.86 -30.68 42.67
CA LEU A 982 20.71 -31.34 43.96
C LEU A 982 19.31 -31.10 44.54
N PRO A 983 18.53 -32.17 44.83
CA PRO A 983 17.24 -32.05 45.49
C PRO A 983 17.37 -31.35 46.85
N ARG A 984 16.27 -30.76 47.33
CA ARG A 984 16.23 -30.18 48.70
C ARG A 984 16.12 -31.24 49.78
N LEU A 985 15.47 -32.35 49.44
CA LEU A 985 15.26 -33.51 50.31
C LEU A 985 15.57 -34.75 49.48
N VAL A 986 16.36 -35.65 50.05
CA VAL A 986 16.70 -36.94 49.46
C VAL A 986 16.33 -37.96 50.50
N GLU A 987 15.26 -38.72 50.30
CA GLU A 987 14.86 -39.75 51.25
C GLU A 987 15.85 -40.90 51.20
N ARG A 988 16.33 -41.33 52.38
CA ARG A 988 17.32 -42.41 52.50
C ARG A 988 16.89 -43.65 51.71
N ASP A 989 15.66 -44.09 51.89
CA ASP A 989 15.14 -45.34 51.30
C ASP A 989 15.17 -45.33 49.76
N THR A 990 15.06 -44.15 49.12
CA THR A 990 15.09 -44.02 47.65
C THR A 990 16.49 -44.19 47.04
N VAL A 991 17.56 -44.09 47.86
CA VAL A 991 18.95 -44.12 47.39
C VAL A 991 19.72 -45.33 47.94
N VAL A 992 19.25 -45.95 49.03
CA VAL A 992 19.89 -47.10 49.70
C VAL A 992 20.19 -48.25 48.75
N GLU A 993 19.27 -48.62 47.86
CA GLU A 993 19.48 -49.71 46.89
C GLU A 993 20.68 -49.45 45.98
N ARG A 994 20.87 -48.18 45.56
CA ARG A 994 21.99 -47.77 44.70
C ARG A 994 23.33 -47.75 45.44
N ALA A 995 23.32 -47.64 46.76
CA ALA A 995 24.53 -47.62 47.59
C ALA A 995 25.05 -49.04 47.92
N GLY A 996 24.19 -50.07 47.80
CA GLY A 996 24.54 -51.45 48.14
C GLY A 996 24.90 -51.62 49.62
N ASP A 997 25.96 -52.37 49.90
CA ASP A 997 26.43 -52.67 51.27
C ASP A 997 27.30 -51.57 51.90
N ARG A 998 27.47 -50.43 51.22
CA ARG A 998 28.26 -49.30 51.72
C ARG A 998 27.41 -48.37 52.57
N VAL A 999 28.02 -47.71 53.56
CA VAL A 999 27.34 -46.76 54.45
C VAL A 999 27.00 -45.48 53.67
N LEU A 1000 25.72 -45.26 53.39
CA LEU A 1000 25.24 -44.11 52.62
C LEU A 1000 25.30 -42.82 53.46
N LEU A 1001 25.86 -41.74 52.89
CA LEU A 1001 25.77 -40.39 53.44
C LEU A 1001 24.69 -39.58 52.72
N GLY A 1002 24.61 -39.65 51.40
CA GLY A 1002 23.72 -38.83 50.59
C GLY A 1002 23.95 -38.98 49.10
N VAL A 1003 23.70 -37.93 48.33
CA VAL A 1003 24.00 -37.87 46.90
C VAL A 1003 24.86 -36.66 46.56
N GLU A 1004 25.72 -36.81 45.55
CA GLU A 1004 26.57 -35.72 45.08
C GLU A 1004 25.92 -34.88 43.97
N GLU A 1005 26.39 -33.65 43.79
CA GLU A 1005 25.83 -32.73 42.81
C GLU A 1005 26.04 -33.15 41.35
N ARG A 1006 27.18 -33.77 41.02
CA ARG A 1006 27.56 -33.92 39.61
C ARG A 1006 26.68 -34.94 38.88
N ARG A 1007 26.59 -36.16 39.40
CA ARG A 1007 25.85 -37.27 38.79
C ARG A 1007 24.62 -37.71 39.57
N LEU A 1008 24.29 -37.04 40.68
CA LEU A 1008 23.33 -37.53 41.68
C LEU A 1008 23.64 -39.00 42.05
N ALA A 1009 24.93 -39.32 42.10
CA ALA A 1009 25.42 -40.62 42.52
C ALA A 1009 25.41 -40.70 44.06
N PRO A 1010 25.15 -41.89 44.63
CA PRO A 1010 25.28 -42.09 46.07
C PRO A 1010 26.69 -41.76 46.55
N VAL A 1011 26.79 -40.99 47.62
CA VAL A 1011 28.03 -40.70 48.33
C VAL A 1011 28.05 -41.55 49.58
N THR A 1012 29.12 -42.32 49.76
CA THR A 1012 29.26 -43.28 50.84
C THR A 1012 30.40 -42.89 51.79
N CYS A 1013 30.24 -43.17 53.08
CA CYS A 1013 31.31 -43.04 54.07
C CYS A 1013 32.12 -44.33 54.15
N GLU A 1014 33.39 -44.28 53.78
CA GLU A 1014 34.30 -45.42 53.81
C GLU A 1014 35.12 -45.42 55.12
N PHE A 1015 34.48 -45.90 56.20
CA PHE A 1015 35.08 -45.91 57.55
C PHE A 1015 36.34 -46.79 57.66
N ASP A 1016 36.53 -47.73 56.73
CA ASP A 1016 37.71 -48.59 56.66
C ASP A 1016 38.94 -47.81 56.17
N GLN A 1017 38.75 -46.78 55.34
CA GLN A 1017 39.83 -45.89 54.85
C GLN A 1017 39.97 -44.64 55.73
N HIS A 1018 38.86 -44.06 56.15
CA HIS A 1018 38.81 -42.86 56.98
C HIS A 1018 38.07 -43.15 58.28
N ALA A 1019 38.83 -43.41 59.35
CA ALA A 1019 38.25 -43.87 60.62
C ALA A 1019 37.28 -42.87 61.26
N HIS A 1020 37.35 -41.58 60.90
CA HIS A 1020 36.66 -40.50 61.60
C HIS A 1020 35.90 -39.57 60.65
N LEU A 1021 34.73 -39.11 61.09
CA LEU A 1021 33.88 -38.12 60.40
C LEU A 1021 33.58 -36.94 61.33
N LEU A 1022 33.83 -35.72 60.84
CA LEU A 1022 33.49 -34.47 61.52
C LEU A 1022 32.38 -33.74 60.74
N VAL A 1023 31.25 -33.44 61.38
CA VAL A 1023 30.13 -32.70 60.80
C VAL A 1023 30.06 -31.31 61.42
N LEU A 1024 30.29 -30.29 60.61
CA LEU A 1024 30.27 -28.89 61.04
C LEU A 1024 29.08 -28.17 60.42
N GLY A 1025 28.32 -27.41 61.22
CA GLY A 1025 27.28 -26.55 60.67
C GLY A 1025 26.48 -25.81 61.72
N ASP A 1026 25.80 -24.73 61.34
CA ASP A 1026 25.04 -23.88 62.26
C ASP A 1026 23.73 -24.56 62.72
N LYS A 1027 22.91 -23.84 63.49
CA LYS A 1027 21.60 -24.32 63.95
C LYS A 1027 20.72 -24.74 62.76
N GLU A 1028 19.94 -25.80 62.96
CA GLU A 1028 18.94 -26.31 62.00
C GLU A 1028 19.45 -26.66 60.59
N CYS A 1029 20.77 -26.84 60.41
CA CYS A 1029 21.34 -27.20 59.11
C CYS A 1029 21.24 -28.69 58.76
N GLY A 1030 20.86 -29.55 59.72
CA GLY A 1030 20.70 -31.00 59.51
C GLY A 1030 21.75 -31.89 60.18
N LYS A 1031 22.63 -31.38 61.06
CA LYS A 1031 23.66 -32.18 61.78
C LYS A 1031 23.12 -33.47 62.40
N THR A 1032 22.13 -33.36 63.28
CA THR A 1032 21.48 -34.51 63.93
C THR A 1032 20.84 -35.45 62.90
N ALA A 1033 20.25 -34.92 61.82
CA ALA A 1033 19.67 -35.74 60.77
C ALA A 1033 20.76 -36.55 60.02
N THR A 1034 21.93 -35.96 59.78
CA THR A 1034 23.11 -36.65 59.26
C THR A 1034 23.54 -37.79 60.18
N LEU A 1035 23.68 -37.53 61.49
CA LEU A 1035 24.04 -38.56 62.47
C LEU A 1035 23.01 -39.69 62.52
N ARG A 1036 21.71 -39.35 62.48
CA ARG A 1036 20.63 -40.33 62.45
C ARG A 1036 20.71 -41.24 61.22
N THR A 1037 20.92 -40.65 60.04
CA THR A 1037 21.08 -41.40 58.80
C THR A 1037 22.28 -42.33 58.88
N LEU A 1038 23.43 -41.84 59.37
CA LEU A 1038 24.63 -42.67 59.54
C LEU A 1038 24.41 -43.83 60.53
N CYS A 1039 23.76 -43.58 61.67
CA CYS A 1039 23.42 -44.64 62.62
C CYS A 1039 22.56 -45.73 61.98
N ARG A 1040 21.52 -45.37 61.21
CA ARG A 1040 20.66 -46.33 60.52
C ARG A 1040 21.41 -47.08 59.42
N GLU A 1041 22.29 -46.41 58.69
CA GLU A 1041 23.10 -47.04 57.65
C GLU A 1041 24.15 -48.00 58.22
N ILE A 1042 24.81 -47.67 59.33
CA ILE A 1042 25.75 -48.59 60.01
C ILE A 1042 25.01 -49.83 60.53
N VAL A 1043 23.82 -49.66 61.08
CA VAL A 1043 22.97 -50.80 61.52
C VAL A 1043 22.54 -51.66 60.35
N ARG A 1044 22.27 -51.05 59.18
CA ARG A 1044 21.88 -51.74 57.96
C ARG A 1044 23.04 -52.55 57.34
N THR A 1045 24.24 -51.97 57.27
CA THR A 1045 25.37 -52.56 56.53
C THR A 1045 26.25 -53.48 57.36
N LYS A 1046 26.31 -53.28 58.68
CA LYS A 1046 27.09 -54.12 59.60
C LYS A 1046 26.14 -54.93 60.49
N THR A 1047 26.53 -56.13 60.93
CA THR A 1047 25.80 -56.95 61.92
C THR A 1047 26.17 -56.58 63.37
N SER A 1048 25.44 -57.08 64.37
CA SER A 1048 25.75 -56.83 65.80
C SER A 1048 27.13 -57.34 66.21
N ALA A 1049 27.60 -58.45 65.60
CA ALA A 1049 28.95 -58.97 65.82
C ALA A 1049 30.06 -58.10 65.19
N GLN A 1050 29.71 -57.26 64.22
CA GLN A 1050 30.66 -56.43 63.47
C GLN A 1050 30.76 -55.00 64.00
N ALA A 1051 29.67 -54.39 64.48
CA ALA A 1051 29.69 -53.00 64.93
C ALA A 1051 28.70 -52.71 66.09
N HIS A 1052 29.20 -52.02 67.12
CA HIS A 1052 28.44 -51.43 68.21
C HIS A 1052 28.50 -49.90 68.17
N LEU A 1053 27.39 -49.24 68.48
CA LEU A 1053 27.29 -47.78 68.51
C LEU A 1053 27.22 -47.30 69.97
N ALA A 1054 28.14 -46.42 70.36
CA ALA A 1054 28.06 -45.67 71.61
C ALA A 1054 27.64 -44.24 71.27
N ILE A 1055 26.50 -43.80 71.81
CA ILE A 1055 25.90 -42.50 71.43
C ILE A 1055 25.99 -41.53 72.61
N VAL A 1056 26.53 -40.35 72.37
CA VAL A 1056 26.55 -39.21 73.29
C VAL A 1056 25.65 -38.13 72.72
N ASP A 1057 24.52 -37.90 73.39
CA ASP A 1057 23.46 -37.03 72.89
C ASP A 1057 22.73 -36.37 74.07
N PHE A 1058 23.22 -35.21 74.49
CA PHE A 1058 22.67 -34.48 75.64
C PHE A 1058 21.28 -33.88 75.38
N ARG A 1059 20.86 -33.77 74.10
CA ARG A 1059 19.53 -33.27 73.71
C ARG A 1059 18.50 -34.36 73.46
N ARG A 1060 18.91 -35.63 73.47
CA ARG A 1060 18.05 -36.81 73.23
C ARG A 1060 17.41 -36.80 71.83
N SER A 1061 18.13 -36.26 70.86
CA SER A 1061 17.71 -36.08 69.47
C SER A 1061 17.84 -37.35 68.60
N LEU A 1062 18.59 -38.36 69.10
CA LEU A 1062 18.89 -39.66 68.50
C LEU A 1062 18.27 -40.84 69.28
N LEU A 1063 17.32 -40.57 70.17
CA LEU A 1063 16.67 -41.60 70.98
C LEU A 1063 15.82 -42.55 70.10
N GLY A 1064 15.98 -43.86 70.27
CA GLY A 1064 15.25 -44.87 69.50
C GLY A 1064 15.75 -45.11 68.07
N VAL A 1065 16.83 -44.46 67.65
CA VAL A 1065 17.39 -44.61 66.29
C VAL A 1065 18.10 -45.96 66.10
N VAL A 1066 18.68 -46.51 67.17
CA VAL A 1066 19.47 -47.75 67.17
C VAL A 1066 18.80 -48.76 68.10
N ALA A 1067 18.64 -50.00 67.63
CA ALA A 1067 18.06 -51.08 68.42
C ALA A 1067 18.94 -51.43 69.65
N PRO A 1068 18.37 -51.86 70.79
CA PRO A 1068 19.13 -52.12 72.01
C PRO A 1068 20.28 -53.11 71.82
N GLU A 1069 20.15 -54.09 70.93
CA GLU A 1069 21.15 -55.13 70.65
C GLU A 1069 22.38 -54.59 69.90
N ARG A 1070 22.30 -53.37 69.37
CA ARG A 1070 23.36 -52.68 68.61
C ARG A 1070 24.01 -51.53 69.39
N LEU A 1071 23.49 -51.24 70.58
CA LEU A 1071 23.86 -50.09 71.40
C LEU A 1071 24.92 -50.50 72.44
N GLY A 1072 26.15 -50.01 72.26
CA GLY A 1072 27.24 -50.18 73.23
C GLY A 1072 27.09 -49.29 74.47
N GLY A 1073 26.20 -48.30 74.39
CA GLY A 1073 25.75 -47.45 75.50
C GLY A 1073 25.24 -46.09 75.00
N TYR A 1074 24.42 -45.42 75.82
CA TYR A 1074 23.81 -44.13 75.48
C TYR A 1074 23.93 -43.12 76.63
N ALA A 1075 24.61 -42.01 76.38
CA ALA A 1075 24.85 -40.95 77.35
C ALA A 1075 24.01 -39.71 77.03
N MET A 1076 22.97 -39.47 77.83
CA MET A 1076 22.08 -38.30 77.72
C MET A 1076 22.47 -37.12 78.62
N SER A 1077 23.55 -37.23 79.37
CA SER A 1077 24.06 -36.20 80.28
C SER A 1077 25.54 -36.42 80.56
N ALA A 1078 26.22 -35.39 81.09
CA ALA A 1078 27.62 -35.50 81.50
C ALA A 1078 27.83 -36.63 82.53
N GLY A 1079 26.91 -36.81 83.48
CA GLY A 1079 26.99 -37.90 84.47
C GLY A 1079 26.86 -39.29 83.85
N ALA A 1080 25.94 -39.48 82.89
CA ALA A 1080 25.82 -40.74 82.16
C ALA A 1080 27.07 -41.03 81.31
N LEU A 1081 27.67 -39.99 80.74
CA LEU A 1081 28.93 -40.10 79.99
C LEU A 1081 30.10 -40.50 80.91
N SER A 1082 30.20 -39.92 82.10
CA SER A 1082 31.20 -40.31 83.10
C SER A 1082 31.07 -41.76 83.58
N GLY A 1083 29.86 -42.34 83.51
CA GLY A 1083 29.64 -43.75 83.80
C GLY A 1083 30.00 -44.69 82.64
N LEU A 1084 29.74 -44.27 81.40
CA LEU A 1084 29.97 -45.08 80.19
C LEU A 1084 31.44 -45.10 79.75
N LEU A 1085 32.13 -43.97 79.90
CA LEU A 1085 33.47 -43.78 79.34
C LEU A 1085 34.55 -44.69 79.93
N PRO A 1086 34.61 -45.00 81.25
CA PRO A 1086 35.61 -45.90 81.81
C PRO A 1086 35.62 -47.29 81.16
N ASP A 1087 34.43 -47.88 80.94
CA ASP A 1087 34.30 -49.20 80.30
C ASP A 1087 34.80 -49.18 78.84
N LEU A 1088 34.51 -48.09 78.11
CA LEU A 1088 35.00 -47.89 76.75
C LEU A 1088 36.52 -47.73 76.72
N LEU A 1089 37.10 -46.94 77.62
CA LEU A 1089 38.55 -46.73 77.71
C LEU A 1089 39.28 -48.03 78.07
N ASP A 1090 38.75 -48.81 79.00
CA ASP A 1090 39.32 -50.11 79.36
C ASP A 1090 39.22 -51.13 78.22
N LEU A 1091 38.15 -51.09 77.43
CA LEU A 1091 38.06 -51.88 76.21
C LEU A 1091 39.14 -51.47 75.19
N LEU A 1092 39.32 -50.17 74.94
CA LEU A 1092 40.34 -49.67 74.01
C LEU A 1092 41.77 -50.02 74.49
N ARG A 1093 42.06 -49.89 75.80
CA ARG A 1093 43.34 -50.30 76.39
C ARG A 1093 43.62 -51.79 76.18
N ARG A 1094 42.61 -52.66 76.34
CA ARG A 1094 42.75 -54.11 76.07
C ARG A 1094 43.00 -54.43 74.59
N ARG A 1095 42.56 -53.57 73.68
CA ARG A 1095 42.75 -53.73 72.23
C ARG A 1095 44.06 -53.13 71.71
N MET A 1096 44.81 -52.42 72.55
CA MET A 1096 46.10 -51.84 72.16
C MET A 1096 47.04 -52.92 71.62
N PRO A 1097 47.75 -52.65 70.51
CA PRO A 1097 48.72 -53.59 69.98
C PRO A 1097 49.76 -53.94 71.07
N PRO A 1098 50.03 -55.24 71.31
CA PRO A 1098 51.03 -55.63 72.29
C PRO A 1098 52.43 -55.19 71.81
N ALA A 1099 53.30 -54.79 72.75
CA ALA A 1099 54.62 -54.22 72.44
C ALA A 1099 55.55 -55.15 71.63
N ASN A 1100 55.23 -56.45 71.55
CA ASN A 1100 55.96 -57.49 70.82
C ASN A 1100 55.22 -58.01 69.57
N ALA A 1101 54.22 -57.29 69.05
CA ALA A 1101 53.48 -57.71 67.85
C ALA A 1101 54.38 -57.76 66.60
N SER A 1102 54.32 -58.86 65.87
CA SER A 1102 55.02 -58.98 64.57
C SER A 1102 54.35 -58.12 63.48
N PRO A 1103 55.09 -57.66 62.44
CA PRO A 1103 54.49 -56.92 61.33
C PRO A 1103 53.34 -57.65 60.60
N ALA A 1104 53.38 -58.98 60.57
CA ALA A 1104 52.29 -59.80 60.00
C ALA A 1104 51.04 -59.78 60.90
N GLN A 1105 51.22 -59.86 62.22
CA GLN A 1105 50.12 -59.69 63.16
C GLN A 1105 49.55 -58.27 63.07
N LEU A 1106 50.41 -57.24 62.97
CA LEU A 1106 49.98 -55.85 62.87
C LEU A 1106 49.05 -55.59 61.69
N ARG A 1107 49.34 -56.19 60.52
CA ARG A 1107 48.47 -56.10 59.34
C ARG A 1107 47.23 -56.98 59.41
N ALA A 1108 47.28 -58.09 60.14
CA ALA A 1108 46.17 -59.05 60.24
C ALA A 1108 45.17 -58.72 61.36
N GLY A 1109 45.53 -57.84 62.31
CA GLY A 1109 44.65 -57.43 63.42
C GLY A 1109 44.30 -58.53 64.43
N GLY A 1110 45.06 -59.64 64.45
CA GLY A 1110 44.66 -60.89 65.11
C GLY A 1110 44.55 -60.88 66.65
N TRP A 1111 44.93 -59.79 67.33
CA TRP A 1111 44.73 -59.63 68.78
C TRP A 1111 43.41 -58.92 69.13
N ARG A 1112 42.76 -58.29 68.15
CA ARG A 1112 41.48 -57.61 68.34
C ARG A 1112 40.35 -58.64 68.42
N SER A 1113 39.59 -58.61 69.52
CA SER A 1113 38.36 -59.39 69.67
C SER A 1113 37.14 -58.47 69.84
N GLY A 1114 36.04 -58.83 69.17
CA GLY A 1114 34.75 -58.15 69.24
C GLY A 1114 34.52 -57.05 68.17
N PRO A 1115 33.32 -56.45 68.18
CA PRO A 1115 32.86 -55.52 67.13
C PRO A 1115 33.65 -54.21 67.09
N GLU A 1116 33.58 -53.52 65.96
CA GLU A 1116 33.99 -52.10 65.83
C GLU A 1116 33.14 -51.22 66.72
N ILE A 1117 33.70 -50.10 67.15
CA ILE A 1117 33.06 -49.15 68.05
C ILE A 1117 32.90 -47.84 67.32
N PHE A 1118 31.64 -47.46 67.08
CA PHE A 1118 31.27 -46.16 66.55
C PHE A 1118 30.84 -45.27 67.70
N LEU A 1119 31.69 -44.33 68.10
CA LEU A 1119 31.36 -43.29 69.04
C LEU A 1119 30.73 -42.10 68.30
N VAL A 1120 29.41 -41.99 68.42
CA VAL A 1120 28.62 -40.93 67.78
C VAL A 1120 28.33 -39.84 68.81
N VAL A 1121 28.78 -38.61 68.55
CA VAL A 1121 28.63 -37.48 69.45
C VAL A 1121 27.84 -36.37 68.76
N ASP A 1122 26.62 -36.11 69.22
CA ASP A 1122 25.83 -34.94 68.78
C ASP A 1122 26.11 -33.72 69.66
N ASP A 1123 25.99 -32.53 69.09
CA ASP A 1123 26.26 -31.24 69.75
C ASP A 1123 27.54 -31.23 70.62
N TYR A 1124 28.69 -31.55 70.01
CA TYR A 1124 29.98 -31.65 70.71
C TYR A 1124 30.35 -30.40 71.53
N GLU A 1125 29.90 -29.21 71.12
CA GLU A 1125 30.10 -27.99 71.89
C GLU A 1125 29.43 -28.00 73.28
N LEU A 1126 28.40 -28.83 73.50
CA LEU A 1126 27.78 -29.02 74.81
C LEU A 1126 28.55 -30.03 75.67
N VAL A 1127 29.28 -30.95 75.03
CA VAL A 1127 30.13 -31.94 75.70
C VAL A 1127 31.46 -31.33 76.10
N ALA A 1128 32.12 -30.62 75.18
CA ALA A 1128 33.37 -29.90 75.40
C ALA A 1128 33.11 -28.47 75.93
N GLY A 1129 32.47 -28.39 77.10
CA GLY A 1129 32.13 -27.13 77.77
C GLY A 1129 33.26 -26.55 78.63
N SER A 1130 32.97 -25.46 79.33
CA SER A 1130 33.94 -24.73 80.18
C SER A 1130 34.52 -25.53 81.36
N GLY A 1131 33.87 -26.64 81.74
CA GLY A 1131 34.29 -27.53 82.82
C GLY A 1131 35.30 -28.62 82.42
N GLY A 1132 35.81 -28.59 81.19
CA GLY A 1132 36.70 -29.59 80.62
C GLY A 1132 35.98 -30.56 79.68
N ASN A 1133 36.73 -31.24 78.82
CA ASN A 1133 36.19 -32.20 77.86
C ASN A 1133 36.26 -33.62 78.42
N PRO A 1134 35.14 -34.26 78.79
CA PRO A 1134 35.14 -35.63 79.30
C PRO A 1134 35.66 -36.64 78.27
N LEU A 1135 35.58 -36.34 76.97
CA LEU A 1135 36.09 -37.21 75.90
C LEU A 1135 37.59 -37.03 75.62
N ALA A 1136 38.28 -36.08 76.26
CA ALA A 1136 39.70 -35.82 76.05
C ALA A 1136 40.61 -37.06 76.18
N PRO A 1137 40.38 -38.02 77.11
CA PRO A 1137 41.20 -39.23 77.22
C PRO A 1137 41.19 -40.12 75.97
N ILE A 1138 40.18 -40.00 75.09
CA ILE A 1138 40.12 -40.78 73.84
C ILE A 1138 41.22 -40.34 72.86
N ALA A 1139 41.73 -39.10 72.97
CA ALA A 1139 42.75 -38.56 72.09
C ALA A 1139 44.02 -39.42 72.02
N GLU A 1140 44.39 -40.10 73.12
CA GLU A 1140 45.53 -41.00 73.20
C GLU A 1140 45.41 -42.21 72.25
N PHE A 1141 44.18 -42.64 71.94
CA PHE A 1141 43.90 -43.82 71.13
C PHE A 1141 43.71 -43.49 69.63
N LEU A 1142 43.58 -42.22 69.26
CA LEU A 1142 43.33 -41.80 67.88
C LEU A 1142 44.39 -42.30 66.88
N PRO A 1143 45.72 -42.25 67.17
CA PRO A 1143 46.72 -42.76 66.23
C PRO A 1143 46.57 -44.26 65.92
N TYR A 1144 45.93 -45.02 66.81
CA TYR A 1144 45.71 -46.46 66.70
C TYR A 1144 44.26 -46.80 66.32
N ALA A 1145 43.44 -45.80 65.95
CA ALA A 1145 42.00 -45.97 65.80
C ALA A 1145 41.59 -47.09 64.83
N GLN A 1146 42.29 -47.25 63.70
CA GLN A 1146 42.04 -48.35 62.75
C GLN A 1146 42.32 -49.73 63.37
N ASP A 1147 43.45 -49.88 64.06
CA ASP A 1147 43.85 -51.12 64.72
C ASP A 1147 42.89 -51.51 65.86
N LEU A 1148 42.35 -50.52 66.56
CA LEU A 1148 41.40 -50.69 67.66
C LEU A 1148 39.95 -50.95 67.17
N GLY A 1149 39.68 -50.65 65.89
CA GLY A 1149 38.32 -50.58 65.34
C GLY A 1149 37.49 -49.47 65.98
N LEU A 1150 38.10 -48.32 66.26
CA LEU A 1150 37.48 -47.14 66.85
C LEU A 1150 37.16 -46.12 65.75
N HIS A 1151 35.88 -45.77 65.65
CA HIS A 1151 35.39 -44.74 64.73
C HIS A 1151 34.73 -43.61 65.53
N LEU A 1152 35.08 -42.37 65.20
CA LEU A 1152 34.50 -41.19 65.84
C LEU A 1152 33.67 -40.43 64.81
N VAL A 1153 32.40 -40.22 65.13
CA VAL A 1153 31.47 -39.42 64.32
C VAL A 1153 30.99 -38.27 65.18
N ILE A 1154 31.56 -37.09 64.97
CA ILE A 1154 31.31 -35.92 65.82
C ILE A 1154 30.54 -34.87 65.03
N ALA A 1155 29.41 -34.40 65.54
CA ALA A 1155 28.72 -33.23 65.05
C ALA A 1155 28.91 -32.02 65.98
N ARG A 1156 29.21 -30.87 65.39
CA ARG A 1156 29.46 -29.62 66.13
C ARG A 1156 28.90 -28.41 65.41
N ARG A 1157 28.54 -27.37 66.17
CA ARG A 1157 28.32 -26.04 65.59
C ARG A 1157 29.57 -25.47 64.90
N SER A 1158 29.39 -24.85 63.73
CA SER A 1158 30.46 -24.16 62.99
C SER A 1158 31.00 -22.94 63.74
N GLY A 1159 30.12 -22.22 64.43
CA GLY A 1159 30.49 -21.07 65.29
C GLY A 1159 31.56 -21.43 66.31
N GLY A 1160 32.69 -20.73 66.26
CA GLY A 1160 33.84 -20.97 67.14
C GLY A 1160 34.59 -22.28 66.89
N ALA A 1161 34.37 -22.95 65.75
CA ALA A 1161 35.07 -24.19 65.39
C ALA A 1161 36.58 -23.97 65.25
N GLU A 1162 37.03 -22.84 64.69
CA GLU A 1162 38.46 -22.54 64.53
C GLU A 1162 39.25 -22.66 65.85
N ARG A 1163 38.69 -22.11 66.94
CA ARG A 1163 39.32 -22.18 68.26
C ARG A 1163 39.24 -23.60 68.84
N ALA A 1164 38.11 -24.27 68.64
CA ALA A 1164 37.88 -25.62 69.15
C ALA A 1164 38.72 -26.69 68.44
N LEU A 1165 39.20 -26.44 67.21
CA LEU A 1165 40.07 -27.36 66.50
C LEU A 1165 41.49 -27.45 67.07
N PHE A 1166 41.85 -26.56 67.99
CA PHE A 1166 43.08 -26.68 68.79
C PHE A 1166 42.89 -27.55 70.05
N GLU A 1167 41.66 -27.97 70.34
CA GLU A 1167 41.38 -28.92 71.42
C GLU A 1167 41.92 -30.32 71.03
N PRO A 1168 42.58 -31.07 71.94
CA PRO A 1168 43.38 -32.25 71.58
C PRO A 1168 42.64 -33.32 70.77
N LEU A 1169 41.36 -33.59 71.07
CA LEU A 1169 40.60 -34.63 70.37
C LEU A 1169 40.29 -34.21 68.92
N LEU A 1170 39.75 -32.99 68.72
CA LEU A 1170 39.44 -32.48 67.37
C LEU A 1170 40.71 -32.21 66.55
N ALA A 1171 41.77 -31.73 67.18
CA ALA A 1171 43.08 -31.56 66.55
C ALA A 1171 43.62 -32.91 66.05
N GLY A 1172 43.62 -33.94 66.90
CA GLY A 1172 44.07 -35.28 66.53
C GLY A 1172 43.26 -35.90 65.39
N MET A 1173 41.92 -35.75 65.40
CA MET A 1173 41.07 -36.22 64.30
C MET A 1173 41.42 -35.53 62.96
N ARG A 1174 41.64 -34.21 63.00
CA ARG A 1174 42.00 -33.42 61.81
C ARG A 1174 43.37 -33.84 61.28
N ASP A 1175 44.36 -33.97 62.15
CA ASP A 1175 45.74 -34.27 61.76
C ASP A 1175 45.89 -35.70 61.19
N LEU A 1176 45.01 -36.63 61.57
CA LEU A 1176 44.88 -37.96 60.97
C LEU A 1176 44.10 -37.99 59.64
N GLY A 1177 43.61 -36.83 59.19
CA GLY A 1177 42.90 -36.68 57.92
C GLY A 1177 41.45 -37.16 57.96
N CYS A 1178 40.70 -36.81 59.01
CA CYS A 1178 39.27 -37.10 59.10
C CYS A 1178 38.48 -36.52 57.91
N THR A 1179 37.45 -37.26 57.48
CA THR A 1179 36.49 -36.73 56.51
C THR A 1179 35.68 -35.64 57.20
N THR A 1180 35.47 -34.50 56.53
CA THR A 1180 34.72 -33.38 57.12
C THR A 1180 33.53 -33.02 56.24
N LEU A 1181 32.32 -33.01 56.80
CA LEU A 1181 31.11 -32.49 56.16
C LEU A 1181 30.81 -31.09 56.68
N MET A 1182 31.10 -30.08 55.86
CA MET A 1182 30.81 -28.67 56.15
C MET A 1182 29.42 -28.31 55.62
N MET A 1183 28.42 -28.22 56.49
CA MET A 1183 27.05 -27.82 56.17
C MET A 1183 26.89 -26.28 56.20
N ASN A 1184 25.64 -25.80 56.23
CA ASN A 1184 25.34 -24.37 56.34
C ASN A 1184 26.11 -23.68 57.47
N GLY A 1185 26.77 -22.56 57.17
CA GLY A 1185 27.44 -21.70 58.16
C GLY A 1185 27.41 -20.23 57.76
N CYS A 1186 28.01 -19.37 58.59
CA CYS A 1186 28.02 -17.92 58.38
C CYS A 1186 29.41 -17.45 57.91
N PRO A 1187 29.59 -17.06 56.62
CA PRO A 1187 30.92 -16.69 56.08
C PRO A 1187 31.60 -15.50 56.77
N ARG A 1188 30.85 -14.71 57.54
CA ARG A 1188 31.36 -13.54 58.28
C ARG A 1188 31.79 -13.87 59.71
N GLU A 1189 31.25 -14.93 60.30
CA GLU A 1189 31.47 -15.31 61.72
C GLU A 1189 32.32 -16.58 61.85
N ASP A 1190 32.23 -17.47 60.87
CA ASP A 1190 32.99 -18.71 60.78
C ASP A 1190 34.22 -18.46 59.91
N GLY A 1191 35.43 -18.64 60.44
CA GLY A 1191 36.63 -18.56 59.63
C GLY A 1191 36.93 -19.86 58.87
N PRO A 1192 37.97 -19.88 58.01
CA PRO A 1192 38.22 -20.96 57.07
C PRO A 1192 38.57 -22.30 57.74
N PHE A 1193 38.05 -23.39 57.19
CA PHE A 1193 38.47 -24.75 57.54
C PHE A 1193 39.20 -25.36 56.33
N GLY A 1194 40.52 -25.51 56.44
CA GLY A 1194 41.35 -25.88 55.29
C GLY A 1194 41.36 -24.79 54.22
N SER A 1195 41.11 -25.16 52.97
CA SER A 1195 41.03 -24.27 51.79
C SER A 1195 39.73 -23.45 51.70
N ARG A 1196 38.68 -23.81 52.45
CA ARG A 1196 37.31 -23.33 52.20
C ARG A 1196 36.69 -22.60 53.39
N ARG A 1197 35.94 -21.52 53.11
CA ARG A 1197 35.12 -20.81 54.10
C ARG A 1197 33.71 -21.40 54.17
N ALA A 1198 33.08 -21.30 55.33
CA ALA A 1198 31.67 -21.65 55.49
C ALA A 1198 30.79 -20.86 54.51
N ALA A 1199 29.80 -21.52 53.92
CA ALA A 1199 28.86 -20.94 52.96
C ALA A 1199 27.41 -21.08 53.47
N ARG A 1200 26.54 -20.19 53.02
CA ARG A 1200 25.10 -20.33 53.27
C ARG A 1200 24.52 -21.43 52.39
N LEU A 1201 24.05 -22.51 53.01
CA LEU A 1201 23.53 -23.69 52.34
C LEU A 1201 22.14 -24.07 52.88
N PRO A 1202 21.26 -24.69 52.06
CA PRO A 1202 20.01 -25.28 52.54
C PRO A 1202 20.25 -26.40 53.57
N ALA A 1203 19.22 -26.73 54.35
CA ALA A 1203 19.26 -27.86 55.27
C ALA A 1203 19.59 -29.18 54.54
N GLY A 1204 20.42 -30.00 55.18
CA GLY A 1204 20.93 -31.26 54.62
C GLY A 1204 22.01 -31.10 53.54
N ARG A 1205 22.29 -29.87 53.06
CA ARG A 1205 23.33 -29.62 52.08
C ARG A 1205 24.65 -29.30 52.76
N GLY A 1206 25.74 -29.91 52.28
CA GLY A 1206 27.07 -29.66 52.78
C GLY A 1206 28.15 -29.95 51.74
N VAL A 1207 29.35 -29.47 52.00
CA VAL A 1207 30.55 -29.80 51.23
C VAL A 1207 31.29 -30.88 51.99
N LEU A 1208 31.48 -32.03 51.36
CA LEU A 1208 32.31 -33.11 51.84
C LEU A 1208 33.77 -32.84 51.45
N LEU A 1209 34.65 -32.85 52.44
CA LEU A 1209 36.08 -32.66 52.30
C LEU A 1209 36.77 -33.96 52.70
N THR A 1210 37.60 -34.50 51.81
CA THR A 1210 38.36 -35.73 52.03
C THR A 1210 39.87 -35.46 52.07
N ARG A 1211 40.66 -36.43 52.53
CA ARG A 1211 42.12 -36.28 52.71
C ARG A 1211 42.88 -36.04 51.40
N SER A 1212 42.36 -36.48 50.26
CA SER A 1212 42.94 -36.24 48.93
C SER A 1212 42.83 -34.78 48.49
N GLY A 1213 42.12 -33.93 49.23
CA GLY A 1213 41.78 -32.57 48.82
C GLY A 1213 40.55 -32.50 47.92
N ASP A 1214 39.87 -33.64 47.70
CA ASP A 1214 38.64 -33.66 46.92
C ASP A 1214 37.52 -32.98 47.70
N GLU A 1215 36.94 -31.95 47.09
CA GLU A 1215 35.78 -31.24 47.60
C GLU A 1215 34.54 -31.61 46.78
N GLN A 1216 33.50 -32.09 47.45
CA GLN A 1216 32.27 -32.51 46.78
C GLN A 1216 31.05 -31.89 47.45
N LEU A 1217 30.20 -31.20 46.69
CA LEU A 1217 28.91 -30.72 47.21
C LEU A 1217 27.93 -31.90 47.26
N VAL A 1218 27.36 -32.14 48.43
CA VAL A 1218 26.47 -33.26 48.71
C VAL A 1218 25.17 -32.81 49.35
N GLN A 1219 24.10 -33.54 49.06
CA GLN A 1219 22.85 -33.49 49.80
C GLN A 1219 22.74 -34.76 50.62
N VAL A 1220 22.81 -34.63 51.95
CA VAL A 1220 22.69 -35.73 52.90
C VAL A 1220 21.32 -36.39 52.76
N ALA A 1221 21.31 -37.72 52.78
CA ALA A 1221 20.09 -38.50 52.80
C ALA A 1221 19.35 -38.28 54.12
N TRP A 1222 18.07 -37.95 54.04
CA TRP A 1222 17.22 -37.67 55.17
C TRP A 1222 16.48 -38.94 55.61
N SER A 1223 16.39 -39.09 56.93
CA SER A 1223 15.68 -40.17 57.57
C SER A 1223 14.76 -39.61 58.65
N ALA A 1224 13.51 -40.09 58.66
CA ALA A 1224 12.49 -39.64 59.62
C ALA A 1224 12.97 -39.82 61.08
N PRO A 1225 12.62 -38.92 62.02
CA PRO A 1225 12.99 -39.02 63.43
C PRO A 1225 12.73 -40.39 64.03
#